data_AF-A0A5C5D6M2-F1
#
_entry.id   AF-A0A5C5D6M2-F1
#
_cell.length_a   1.000
_cell.length_b   1.000
_cell.length_c   1.000
_cell.angle_alpha   90.00
_cell.angle_beta   90.00
_cell.angle_gamma   90.00
#
_symmetry.space_group_name_H-M   'P 1'
#
loop_
_entity.id
_entity.type
_entity.pdbx_description
1 polymer ?
#
loop_
_entity_poly.entity_id
_entity_poly.type
_entity_poly.pdbx_seq_one_letter_code
_entity_poly.pdbx_strand_id
1 'polypeptide(L)'
;MSKDPFQEREAEKYENPIPSREFIIAHLSKREKPANRDELAEELNITGEEQLEALRRRLRAMERDGQLVFTRRQCYALPERLDLLKGKVIGHRDGFGFLRVEGRKDDLYLSSEQMKMCMHGDIVLAQPLGADRKGRREARIVRVLEPRTGQIVGRYFTDAGIGFVVPDDSRLSFDILIPPEELMGARMGFVVVVELTQRPTRRTKAVGKIVEVLGDNMGTGMAVDMALRTHEIPYVWPPEVEAQVAKLKEEVPEEAKVGRVDLRDLPLVTIDGEDARDFDDAVFCEKKRGGGWRLWVAIADVSYYVRPPTALDNEARNRGTSVYFPSQVIPMLPEVLSNGLCSLNPQVDRLCMVCEMTISSTGRLTGSKFYEAVMSSHARLTYTKVWHMLQGDQELREQYAPLVNHIEELHNLYKVLDVSRAQRGGISFESEEAKFIFNAERRIERVEQTVRNDAHKLIEECMILANISAARFVEKHNEPSLFRDHDRPSNDAITAFRSVLAELGLELPGGQKPEPRDYAELLNSIADRPDHEMLQTMLLRSMKQAVYDPENRGHFGLALQSYAHFTSPIRRYPDLLLHRAIKYLLAKEQGHTGSSTESGGWHYNMEEMLQLGQHCSMAERRADEATRDVADWLKCDFMQDQVGQTFTGIIASVTGFGFFVRLDDLFIDGLVHVSTLDNDYYRFDQVGQRLIGESGGQTYRLGDRVEVRVEAVHMDERKIDFALLSSTRVPRGAGKTEKDRAKKGANGNGPKRRQGGKRVNFEQDSTFRKEKGPAKPKKAKVDKTEKKEKKAKTPSDKTRKIAAATKAKRAAKKQPS
;
A
#
# COMPACT_ATOMS: atom_id res chain seq x y z
N MET A 1 40.12 15.50 22.45
CA MET A 1 38.95 14.68 22.80
C MET A 1 37.96 14.78 21.65
N SER A 2 37.43 13.64 21.18
CA SER A 2 36.44 13.65 20.11
C SER A 2 35.13 14.29 20.59
N LYS A 3 34.31 14.79 19.66
CA LYS A 3 32.94 15.26 19.91
C LYS A 3 31.91 14.36 19.21
N ASP A 4 32.23 13.09 19.08
CA ASP A 4 31.33 12.07 18.54
C ASP A 4 30.31 11.67 19.62
N PRO A 5 29.01 12.01 19.47
CA PRO A 5 27.99 11.72 20.47
C PRO A 5 27.66 10.22 20.58
N PHE A 6 28.22 9.37 19.70
CA PHE A 6 28.05 7.92 19.71
C PHE A 6 29.32 7.17 20.15
N GLN A 7 30.36 7.87 20.63
CA GLN A 7 31.66 7.23 20.94
C GLN A 7 31.55 6.10 21.98
N GLU A 8 30.68 6.22 22.97
CA GLU A 8 30.45 5.19 24.00
C GLU A 8 29.83 3.91 23.39
N ARG A 9 28.81 4.06 22.52
CA ARG A 9 28.17 2.96 21.76
C ARG A 9 29.14 2.21 20.85
N GLU A 10 30.19 2.87 20.37
CA GLU A 10 31.24 2.25 19.55
C GLU A 10 32.30 1.56 20.42
N ALA A 11 32.57 2.07 21.63
CA ALA A 11 33.51 1.47 22.59
C ALA A 11 32.98 0.16 23.20
N GLU A 12 31.66 0.01 23.36
CA GLU A 12 31.04 -1.27 23.75
C GLU A 12 31.28 -2.42 22.74
N LYS A 13 31.67 -2.10 21.50
CA LYS A 13 31.74 -3.06 20.39
C LYS A 13 33.16 -3.33 19.88
N TYR A 14 34.13 -2.48 20.21
CA TYR A 14 35.51 -2.57 19.70
C TYR A 14 36.52 -2.03 20.72
N GLU A 15 37.61 -2.77 20.98
CA GLU A 15 38.68 -2.38 21.92
C GLU A 15 39.39 -1.07 21.51
N ASN A 16 39.46 -0.78 20.21
CA ASN A 16 39.99 0.45 19.64
C ASN A 16 38.89 1.20 18.86
N PRO A 17 37.99 1.94 19.53
CA PRO A 17 36.86 2.60 18.89
C PRO A 17 37.31 3.78 18.01
N ILE A 18 36.72 3.85 16.82
CA ILE A 18 36.90 4.94 15.84
C ILE A 18 35.56 5.66 15.61
N PRO A 19 35.56 6.91 15.08
CA PRO A 19 34.34 7.69 14.98
C PRO A 19 33.20 7.01 14.22
N SER A 20 31.98 7.23 14.70
CA SER A 20 30.72 6.70 14.18
C SER A 20 30.50 7.06 12.70
N ARG A 21 29.71 6.24 11.98
CA ARG A 21 29.35 6.50 10.58
C ARG A 21 28.64 7.86 10.47
N GLU A 22 27.79 8.12 11.45
CA GLU A 22 26.98 9.30 11.69
C GLU A 22 27.87 10.54 11.88
N PHE A 23 28.92 10.46 12.70
CA PHE A 23 29.88 11.56 12.88
C PHE A 23 30.70 11.83 11.62
N ILE A 24 31.15 10.80 10.91
CA ILE A 24 31.86 10.93 9.62
C ILE A 24 30.97 11.62 8.58
N ILE A 25 29.69 11.24 8.47
CA ILE A 25 28.70 11.88 7.60
C ILE A 25 28.45 13.33 8.04
N ALA A 26 28.24 13.58 9.34
CA ALA A 26 28.00 14.91 9.91
C ALA A 26 29.23 15.84 9.90
N HIS A 27 30.41 15.32 9.58
CA HIS A 27 31.64 16.08 9.34
C HIS A 27 31.80 16.39 7.85
N LEU A 28 31.64 15.40 6.98
CA LEU A 28 31.62 15.57 5.52
C LEU A 28 30.48 16.48 5.03
N SER A 29 29.35 16.53 5.74
CA SER A 29 28.22 17.43 5.43
C SER A 29 28.51 18.91 5.75
N LYS A 30 29.53 19.21 6.57
CA LYS A 30 29.96 20.57 6.92
C LYS A 30 31.07 21.11 6.01
N ARG A 31 31.93 20.24 5.47
CA ARG A 31 32.99 20.64 4.52
C ARG A 31 32.39 21.18 3.22
N GLU A 32 33.03 22.14 2.57
CA GLU A 32 32.64 22.53 1.20
C GLU A 32 33.16 21.55 0.13
N LYS A 33 34.30 20.93 0.40
CA LYS A 33 35.05 20.08 -0.55
C LYS A 33 35.11 18.63 -0.06
N PRO A 34 35.11 17.63 -0.97
CA PRO A 34 35.43 16.24 -0.65
C PRO A 34 36.70 16.11 0.20
N ALA A 35 36.81 15.04 0.97
CA ALA A 35 37.94 14.82 1.88
C ALA A 35 38.76 13.60 1.46
N ASN A 36 40.09 13.71 1.41
CA ASN A 36 40.93 12.52 1.28
C ASN A 36 40.99 11.74 2.62
N ARG A 37 41.47 10.48 2.62
CA ARG A 37 41.51 9.64 3.84
C ARG A 37 42.33 10.28 4.96
N ASP A 38 43.45 10.91 4.59
CA ASP A 38 44.47 11.38 5.51
C ASP A 38 44.06 12.75 6.09
N GLU A 39 43.42 13.61 5.28
CA GLU A 39 42.66 14.77 5.75
C GLU A 39 41.58 14.39 6.78
N LEU A 40 40.83 13.30 6.54
CA LEU A 40 39.84 12.80 7.51
C LEU A 40 40.51 12.27 8.79
N ALA A 41 41.67 11.61 8.69
CA ALA A 41 42.40 11.13 9.85
C ALA A 41 42.89 12.30 10.72
N GLU A 42 43.50 13.33 10.12
CA GLU A 42 43.93 14.55 10.82
C GLU A 42 42.74 15.27 11.48
N GLU A 43 41.68 15.56 10.74
CA GLU A 43 40.50 16.29 11.26
C GLU A 43 39.76 15.51 12.36
N LEU A 44 39.73 14.18 12.29
CA LEU A 44 39.15 13.30 13.30
C LEU A 44 40.12 12.97 14.46
N ASN A 45 41.35 13.49 14.43
CA ASN A 45 42.41 13.26 15.43
C ASN A 45 42.81 11.76 15.58
N ILE A 46 42.84 11.04 14.46
CA ILE A 46 43.19 9.61 14.37
C ILE A 46 44.66 9.47 13.98
N THR A 47 45.49 8.94 14.89
CA THR A 47 46.96 8.88 14.71
C THR A 47 47.58 7.50 14.87
N GLY A 48 46.89 6.52 15.47
CA GLY A 48 47.39 5.15 15.60
C GLY A 48 47.21 4.31 14.33
N GLU A 49 48.18 3.46 13.99
CA GLU A 49 48.15 2.63 12.77
C GLU A 49 46.91 1.73 12.69
N GLU A 50 46.53 1.08 13.79
CA GLU A 50 45.31 0.27 13.87
C GLU A 50 44.05 1.11 13.61
N GLN A 51 44.00 2.32 14.16
CA GLN A 51 42.86 3.23 13.99
C GLN A 51 42.78 3.77 12.55
N LEU A 52 43.92 3.96 11.87
CA LEU A 52 43.99 4.34 10.46
C LEU A 52 43.49 3.22 9.52
N GLU A 53 43.86 1.97 9.80
CA GLU A 53 43.34 0.80 9.08
C GLU A 53 41.87 0.53 9.41
N ALA A 54 41.43 0.71 10.66
CA ALA A 54 40.03 0.65 11.05
C ALA A 54 39.21 1.75 10.34
N LEU A 55 39.69 2.99 10.27
CA LEU A 55 39.07 4.09 9.54
C LEU A 55 38.93 3.75 8.05
N ARG A 56 39.99 3.20 7.44
CA ARG A 56 39.99 2.71 6.05
C ARG A 56 38.93 1.62 5.83
N ARG A 57 38.77 0.69 6.77
CA ARG A 57 37.73 -0.36 6.72
C ARG A 57 36.32 0.23 6.87
N ARG A 58 36.12 1.17 7.79
CA ARG A 58 34.84 1.89 8.01
C ARG A 58 34.44 2.71 6.77
N LEU A 59 35.35 3.51 6.22
CA LEU A 59 35.12 4.27 4.99
C LEU A 59 34.80 3.36 3.79
N ARG A 60 35.45 2.19 3.66
CA ARG A 60 35.13 1.18 2.64
C ARG A 60 33.79 0.48 2.85
N ALA A 61 33.34 0.30 4.09
CA ALA A 61 31.98 -0.18 4.39
C ALA A 61 30.95 0.88 3.99
N MET A 62 31.13 2.13 4.43
CA MET A 62 30.27 3.25 4.05
C MET A 62 30.22 3.49 2.53
N GLU A 63 31.31 3.24 1.79
CA GLU A 63 31.35 3.27 0.33
C GLU A 63 30.56 2.11 -0.32
N ARG A 64 30.62 0.91 0.26
CA ARG A 64 29.86 -0.27 -0.18
C ARG A 64 28.36 -0.07 0.01
N ASP A 65 27.97 0.41 1.19
CA ASP A 65 26.59 0.57 1.62
C ASP A 65 25.89 1.78 0.95
N GLY A 66 26.66 2.55 0.16
CA GLY A 66 26.20 3.71 -0.61
C GLY A 66 26.16 5.02 0.17
N GLN A 67 26.63 5.05 1.42
CA GLN A 67 26.68 6.24 2.27
C GLN A 67 27.76 7.24 1.84
N LEU A 68 28.84 6.76 1.19
CA LEU A 68 29.93 7.58 0.67
C LEU A 68 30.27 7.22 -0.78
N VAL A 69 30.82 8.19 -1.51
CA VAL A 69 31.33 8.00 -2.87
C VAL A 69 32.82 8.30 -2.90
N PHE A 70 33.64 7.29 -3.19
CA PHE A 70 35.07 7.46 -3.41
C PHE A 70 35.32 7.97 -4.84
N THR A 71 35.85 9.19 -4.94
CA THR A 71 36.06 9.89 -6.23
C THR A 71 37.40 9.50 -6.87
N ARG A 72 37.54 9.75 -8.18
CA ARG A 72 38.79 9.52 -8.94
C ARG A 72 40.02 10.30 -8.43
N ARG A 73 39.84 11.27 -7.52
CA ARG A 73 40.92 12.01 -6.85
C ARG A 73 41.28 11.45 -5.47
N GLN A 74 40.81 10.24 -5.14
CA GLN A 74 40.97 9.58 -3.84
C GLN A 74 40.32 10.33 -2.65
N CYS A 75 39.32 11.16 -2.93
CA CYS A 75 38.53 11.85 -1.92
C CYS A 75 37.14 11.21 -1.77
N TYR A 76 36.63 11.10 -0.55
CA TYR A 76 35.25 10.73 -0.21
C TYR A 76 34.33 11.95 -0.27
N ALA A 77 33.11 11.75 -0.76
CA ALA A 77 32.04 12.75 -0.76
C ALA A 77 30.69 12.08 -0.43
N LEU A 78 29.71 12.87 0.04
CA LEU A 78 28.33 12.41 0.21
C LEU A 78 27.64 12.28 -1.17
N PRO A 79 26.82 11.24 -1.41
CA PRO A 79 26.13 11.05 -2.69
C PRO A 79 25.25 12.23 -3.10
N GLU A 80 24.52 12.80 -2.14
CA GLU A 80 23.63 13.96 -2.29
C GLU A 80 24.34 15.15 -2.94
N ARG A 81 25.58 15.41 -2.54
CA ARG A 81 26.43 16.51 -3.03
C ARG A 81 27.02 16.26 -4.42
N LEU A 82 26.70 15.14 -5.04
CA LEU A 82 27.03 14.76 -6.41
C LEU A 82 25.77 14.53 -7.28
N ASP A 83 24.61 14.94 -6.79
CA ASP A 83 23.27 14.66 -7.33
C ASP A 83 23.00 13.14 -7.49
N LEU A 84 23.52 12.30 -6.58
CA LEU A 84 23.36 10.84 -6.67
C LEU A 84 22.23 10.33 -5.77
N LEU A 85 21.47 9.38 -6.30
CA LEU A 85 20.24 8.84 -5.73
C LEU A 85 20.36 7.32 -5.55
N LYS A 86 20.08 6.82 -4.34
CA LYS A 86 19.89 5.39 -4.07
C LYS A 86 18.46 5.00 -4.46
N GLY A 87 18.27 3.86 -5.12
CA GLY A 87 16.93 3.39 -5.50
C GLY A 87 16.91 1.96 -6.02
N LYS A 88 15.72 1.35 -6.08
CA LYS A 88 15.50 -0.01 -6.58
C LYS A 88 15.16 0.01 -8.06
N VAL A 89 15.78 -0.88 -8.84
CA VAL A 89 15.55 -1.05 -10.27
C VAL A 89 14.30 -1.89 -10.51
N ILE A 90 13.41 -1.38 -11.35
CA ILE A 90 12.21 -2.07 -11.82
C ILE A 90 12.37 -2.27 -13.33
N GLY A 91 12.73 -3.49 -13.74
CA GLY A 91 12.80 -3.86 -15.17
C GLY A 91 11.42 -3.91 -15.84
N HIS A 92 11.41 -3.87 -17.17
CA HIS A 92 10.22 -4.00 -18.03
C HIS A 92 10.51 -4.99 -19.17
N ARG A 93 9.49 -5.71 -19.62
CA ARG A 93 9.57 -6.71 -20.70
C ARG A 93 10.26 -6.22 -21.98
N ASP A 94 10.04 -4.96 -22.34
CA ASP A 94 10.65 -4.32 -23.54
C ASP A 94 12.14 -3.93 -23.34
N GLY A 95 12.79 -4.43 -22.29
CA GLY A 95 14.20 -4.21 -21.98
C GLY A 95 14.57 -2.83 -21.47
N PHE A 96 13.62 -1.89 -21.32
CA PHE A 96 13.81 -0.67 -20.53
C PHE A 96 13.46 -0.92 -19.06
N GLY A 97 13.59 0.09 -18.21
CA GLY A 97 13.13 0.00 -16.83
C GLY A 97 12.93 1.35 -16.17
N PHE A 98 12.79 1.32 -14.85
CA PHE A 98 12.64 2.47 -13.99
C PHE A 98 13.50 2.34 -12.74
N LEU A 99 13.88 3.48 -12.15
CA LEU A 99 14.51 3.57 -10.85
C LEU A 99 13.56 4.22 -9.85
N ARG A 100 13.09 3.43 -8.88
CA ARG A 100 12.27 3.91 -7.77
C ARG A 100 13.17 4.42 -6.65
N VAL A 101 13.04 5.70 -6.33
CA VAL A 101 13.83 6.40 -5.29
C VAL A 101 12.91 6.67 -4.11
N GLU A 102 13.32 6.25 -2.91
CA GLU A 102 12.53 6.43 -1.69
C GLU A 102 12.28 7.92 -1.41
N GLY A 103 11.10 8.24 -0.87
CA GLY A 103 10.64 9.63 -0.70
C GLY A 103 10.30 10.40 -1.98
N ARG A 104 10.56 9.85 -3.18
CA ARG A 104 10.24 10.50 -4.47
C ARG A 104 8.96 9.93 -5.09
N LYS A 105 8.12 10.81 -5.64
CA LYS A 105 6.87 10.44 -6.34
C LYS A 105 7.09 9.93 -7.76
N ASP A 106 8.03 10.54 -8.49
CA ASP A 106 8.31 10.19 -9.89
C ASP A 106 9.46 9.17 -9.96
N ASP A 107 9.19 7.96 -10.46
CA ASP A 107 10.22 7.00 -10.85
C ASP A 107 11.04 7.56 -12.04
N LEU A 108 12.36 7.37 -12.04
CA LEU A 108 13.24 7.84 -13.13
C LEU A 108 13.37 6.77 -14.23
N TYR A 109 13.34 7.16 -15.50
CA TYR A 109 13.42 6.22 -16.63
C TYR A 109 14.85 5.69 -16.83
N LEU A 110 14.98 4.37 -16.95
CA LEU A 110 16.22 3.68 -17.34
C LEU A 110 16.07 3.18 -18.78
N SER A 111 16.92 3.68 -19.68
CA SER A 111 16.95 3.20 -21.06
C SER A 111 17.51 1.78 -21.16
N SER A 112 17.20 1.05 -22.23
CA SER A 112 17.62 -0.35 -22.40
C SER A 112 19.14 -0.56 -22.43
N GLU A 113 19.92 0.48 -22.71
CA GLU A 113 21.39 0.46 -22.62
C GLU A 113 21.90 0.66 -21.17
N GLN A 114 21.10 1.22 -20.27
CA GLN A 114 21.34 1.17 -18.82
C GLN A 114 20.96 -0.21 -18.25
N MET A 115 19.83 -0.78 -18.68
CA MET A 115 19.36 -2.08 -18.19
C MET A 115 20.34 -3.23 -18.46
N LYS A 116 21.19 -3.16 -19.50
CA LYS A 116 22.31 -4.11 -19.73
C LYS A 116 23.43 -4.08 -18.66
N MET A 117 23.26 -3.31 -17.58
CA MET A 117 24.23 -3.18 -16.48
C MET A 117 23.60 -3.47 -15.10
N CYS A 118 22.30 -3.79 -15.06
CA CYS A 118 21.54 -4.10 -13.85
C CYS A 118 20.47 -5.16 -14.16
N MET A 119 19.65 -5.49 -13.18
CA MET A 119 18.52 -6.41 -13.27
C MET A 119 17.32 -5.81 -12.53
N HIS A 120 16.11 -6.29 -12.82
CA HIS A 120 14.98 -6.07 -11.90
C HIS A 120 15.39 -6.52 -10.49
N GLY A 121 15.07 -5.70 -9.49
CA GLY A 121 15.35 -5.97 -8.08
C GLY A 121 16.63 -5.37 -7.51
N ASP A 122 17.63 -5.05 -8.34
CA ASP A 122 18.89 -4.44 -7.88
C ASP A 122 18.64 -3.11 -7.13
N ILE A 123 19.41 -2.85 -6.07
CA ILE A 123 19.51 -1.52 -5.47
C ILE A 123 20.78 -0.84 -5.98
N VAL A 124 20.61 0.32 -6.61
CA VAL A 124 21.69 1.02 -7.34
C VAL A 124 21.84 2.46 -6.88
N LEU A 125 23.04 2.99 -7.07
CA LEU A 125 23.33 4.42 -7.03
C LEU A 125 23.34 4.96 -8.46
N ALA A 126 22.51 5.97 -8.73
CA ALA A 126 22.35 6.55 -10.06
C ALA A 126 22.34 8.08 -10.02
N GLN A 127 22.67 8.70 -11.16
CA GLN A 127 22.58 10.14 -11.36
C GLN A 127 21.38 10.47 -12.26
N PRO A 128 20.50 11.42 -11.89
CA PRO A 128 19.43 11.88 -12.76
C PRO A 128 20.03 12.65 -13.94
N LEU A 129 19.37 12.55 -15.09
CA LEU A 129 19.70 13.28 -16.30
C LEU A 129 18.57 14.29 -16.62
N GLY A 130 18.69 14.95 -17.77
CA GLY A 130 17.60 15.76 -18.31
C GLY A 130 16.36 14.93 -18.67
N ALA A 131 15.32 15.62 -19.12
CA ALA A 131 14.15 14.97 -19.71
C ALA A 131 14.44 14.45 -21.12
N ASP A 132 13.91 13.27 -21.45
CA ASP A 132 13.95 12.69 -22.79
C ASP A 132 13.06 13.48 -23.78
N ARG A 133 13.04 13.05 -25.04
CA ARG A 133 12.18 13.66 -26.09
C ARG A 133 10.67 13.56 -25.82
N LYS A 134 10.24 12.78 -24.82
CA LYS A 134 8.85 12.63 -24.36
C LYS A 134 8.60 13.33 -23.02
N GLY A 135 9.56 14.06 -22.46
CA GLY A 135 9.46 14.78 -21.18
C GLY A 135 9.77 13.95 -19.92
N ARG A 136 10.16 12.68 -20.07
CA ARG A 136 10.43 11.77 -18.95
C ARG A 136 11.85 11.98 -18.44
N ARG A 137 12.05 12.15 -17.12
CA ARG A 137 13.39 12.28 -16.53
C ARG A 137 14.14 10.95 -16.61
N GLU A 138 15.29 10.93 -17.26
CA GLU A 138 16.13 9.73 -17.33
C GLU A 138 17.06 9.62 -16.11
N ALA A 139 17.62 8.43 -15.87
CA ALA A 139 18.72 8.20 -14.93
C ALA A 139 19.86 7.41 -15.58
N ARG A 140 21.08 7.68 -15.13
CA ARG A 140 22.29 6.92 -15.46
C ARG A 140 22.79 6.18 -14.23
N ILE A 141 22.91 4.86 -14.32
CA ILE A 141 23.45 4.04 -13.23
C ILE A 141 24.95 4.34 -13.09
N VAL A 142 25.39 4.56 -11.86
CA VAL A 142 26.80 4.78 -11.51
C VAL A 142 27.40 3.50 -10.92
N ARG A 143 26.66 2.80 -10.06
CA ARG A 143 27.09 1.56 -9.38
C ARG A 143 25.88 0.76 -8.87
N VAL A 144 25.96 -0.57 -8.91
CA VAL A 144 25.08 -1.45 -8.13
C VAL A 144 25.62 -1.50 -6.70
N LEU A 145 24.77 -1.21 -5.71
CA LEU A 145 25.12 -1.23 -4.29
C LEU A 145 24.85 -2.63 -3.73
N GLU A 146 23.59 -3.05 -3.80
CA GLU A 146 23.11 -4.38 -3.39
C GLU A 146 22.54 -5.05 -4.64
N PRO A 147 23.24 -6.02 -5.26
CA PRO A 147 22.74 -6.75 -6.41
C PRO A 147 21.61 -7.69 -5.99
N ARG A 148 20.62 -7.93 -6.86
CA ARG A 148 19.66 -9.01 -6.64
C ARG A 148 20.40 -10.35 -6.53
N THR A 149 20.20 -11.03 -5.41
CA THR A 149 20.78 -12.35 -5.07
C THR A 149 19.75 -13.47 -5.02
N GLY A 150 18.45 -13.16 -5.01
CA GLY A 150 17.38 -14.17 -4.99
C GLY A 150 17.42 -15.11 -6.18
N GLN A 151 16.90 -16.32 -5.98
CA GLN A 151 16.72 -17.33 -7.02
C GLN A 151 15.84 -16.79 -8.17
N ILE A 152 15.97 -17.35 -9.37
CA ILE A 152 15.12 -17.01 -10.53
C ILE A 152 14.32 -18.24 -10.92
N VAL A 153 13.00 -18.12 -10.84
CA VAL A 153 12.06 -19.09 -11.41
C VAL A 153 11.96 -18.84 -12.91
N GLY A 154 11.96 -19.92 -13.70
CA GLY A 154 11.75 -19.85 -15.14
C GLY A 154 11.51 -21.22 -15.76
N ARG A 155 11.31 -21.26 -17.08
CA ARG A 155 11.19 -22.53 -17.84
C ARG A 155 12.46 -22.83 -18.61
N TYR A 156 12.89 -24.09 -18.56
CA TYR A 156 14.08 -24.58 -19.25
C TYR A 156 13.79 -24.94 -20.71
N PHE A 157 14.67 -24.50 -21.61
CA PHE A 157 14.61 -24.75 -23.04
C PHE A 157 16.00 -25.05 -23.61
N THR A 158 16.03 -25.57 -24.84
CA THR A 158 17.28 -25.81 -25.61
C THR A 158 17.17 -25.23 -27.01
N ASP A 159 18.19 -24.50 -27.45
CA ASP A 159 18.37 -24.05 -28.84
C ASP A 159 19.79 -24.38 -29.32
N ALA A 160 19.92 -24.91 -30.52
CA ALA A 160 21.19 -25.41 -31.10
C ALA A 160 22.04 -26.34 -30.18
N GLY A 161 21.41 -27.01 -29.20
CA GLY A 161 22.08 -27.84 -28.20
C GLY A 161 22.58 -27.09 -26.95
N ILE A 162 22.37 -25.77 -26.87
CA ILE A 162 22.67 -24.94 -25.70
C ILE A 162 21.42 -24.87 -24.81
N GLY A 163 21.58 -25.20 -23.53
CA GLY A 163 20.54 -25.05 -22.52
C GLY A 163 20.37 -23.59 -22.07
N PHE A 164 19.13 -23.15 -21.89
CA PHE A 164 18.82 -21.84 -21.32
C PHE A 164 17.50 -21.85 -20.55
N VAL A 165 17.33 -20.88 -19.66
CA VAL A 165 16.09 -20.64 -18.91
C VAL A 165 15.55 -19.26 -19.27
N VAL A 166 14.26 -19.21 -19.58
CA VAL A 166 13.48 -17.97 -19.71
C VAL A 166 12.81 -17.69 -18.35
N PRO A 167 13.10 -16.57 -17.69
CA PRO A 167 12.45 -16.20 -16.42
C PRO A 167 10.93 -16.07 -16.54
N ASP A 168 10.19 -16.52 -15.51
CA ASP A 168 8.73 -16.34 -15.39
C ASP A 168 8.38 -14.86 -15.20
N ASP A 169 9.14 -14.15 -14.36
CA ASP A 169 9.03 -12.70 -14.25
C ASP A 169 9.61 -12.00 -15.50
N SER A 170 8.73 -11.66 -16.45
CA SER A 170 9.06 -10.89 -17.66
C SER A 170 9.79 -9.55 -17.44
N ARG A 171 9.86 -9.03 -16.20
CA ARG A 171 10.70 -7.86 -15.84
C ARG A 171 12.20 -8.20 -15.86
N LEU A 172 12.56 -9.48 -15.80
CA LEU A 172 13.89 -10.04 -16.07
C LEU A 172 14.02 -10.37 -17.57
N SER A 173 14.05 -9.33 -18.41
CA SER A 173 13.98 -9.43 -19.87
C SER A 173 15.29 -9.92 -20.54
N PHE A 174 15.78 -11.10 -20.17
CA PHE A 174 16.96 -11.77 -20.73
C PHE A 174 16.95 -13.27 -20.44
N ASP A 175 17.50 -14.07 -21.34
CA ASP A 175 17.70 -15.51 -21.11
C ASP A 175 18.92 -15.76 -20.22
N ILE A 176 18.85 -16.83 -19.42
CA ILE A 176 19.95 -17.31 -18.60
C ILE A 176 20.49 -18.60 -19.23
N LEU A 177 21.75 -18.59 -19.67
CA LEU A 177 22.40 -19.80 -20.20
C LEU A 177 22.71 -20.78 -19.05
N ILE A 178 22.43 -22.07 -19.27
CA ILE A 178 22.70 -23.14 -18.30
C ILE A 178 23.76 -24.08 -18.92
N PRO A 179 24.96 -24.22 -18.32
CA PRO A 179 25.94 -25.22 -18.73
C PRO A 179 25.37 -26.65 -18.61
N PRO A 180 25.69 -27.58 -19.52
CA PRO A 180 25.18 -28.96 -19.47
C PRO A 180 25.43 -29.70 -18.14
N GLU A 181 26.52 -29.37 -17.46
CA GLU A 181 26.91 -29.90 -16.16
C GLU A 181 26.06 -29.37 -14.98
N GLU A 182 25.42 -28.21 -15.13
CA GLU A 182 24.63 -27.51 -14.09
C GLU A 182 23.10 -27.66 -14.32
N LEU A 183 22.69 -28.73 -15.03
CA LEU A 183 21.36 -28.91 -15.60
C LEU A 183 20.37 -29.66 -14.68
N MET A 184 20.85 -30.32 -13.63
CA MET A 184 20.07 -31.09 -12.63
C MET A 184 19.00 -32.07 -13.18
N GLY A 185 19.16 -32.54 -14.42
CA GLY A 185 18.20 -33.44 -15.07
C GLY A 185 16.91 -32.77 -15.57
N ALA A 186 16.86 -31.44 -15.64
CA ALA A 186 15.76 -30.69 -16.24
C ALA A 186 15.47 -31.11 -17.69
N ARG A 187 14.21 -30.98 -18.12
CA ARG A 187 13.74 -31.31 -19.47
C ARG A 187 13.11 -30.10 -20.15
N MET A 188 13.02 -30.14 -21.48
CA MET A 188 12.39 -29.10 -22.29
C MET A 188 10.99 -28.76 -21.76
N GLY A 189 10.76 -27.49 -21.42
CA GLY A 189 9.50 -26.98 -20.87
C GLY A 189 9.37 -27.02 -19.34
N PHE A 190 10.26 -27.71 -18.61
CA PHE A 190 10.18 -27.82 -17.16
C PHE A 190 10.37 -26.46 -16.48
N VAL A 191 9.56 -26.19 -15.46
CA VAL A 191 9.79 -25.11 -14.49
C VAL A 191 10.96 -25.49 -13.59
N VAL A 192 11.92 -24.57 -13.48
CA VAL A 192 13.18 -24.75 -12.76
C VAL A 192 13.54 -23.48 -11.98
N VAL A 193 14.38 -23.66 -10.97
CA VAL A 193 14.88 -22.59 -10.11
C VAL A 193 16.38 -22.44 -10.36
N VAL A 194 16.81 -21.21 -10.64
CA VAL A 194 18.16 -20.90 -11.11
C VAL A 194 18.88 -19.95 -10.14
N GLU A 195 20.12 -20.27 -9.81
CA GLU A 195 21.06 -19.37 -9.14
C GLU A 195 22.03 -18.80 -10.20
N LEU A 196 22.24 -17.48 -10.21
CA LEU A 196 23.12 -16.84 -11.20
C LEU A 196 24.59 -16.95 -10.82
N THR A 197 25.37 -17.64 -11.67
CA THR A 197 26.83 -17.71 -11.58
C THR A 197 27.49 -16.54 -12.31
N GLN A 198 26.87 -16.01 -13.37
CA GLN A 198 27.29 -14.80 -14.07
C GLN A 198 26.11 -13.89 -14.39
N ARG A 199 26.17 -12.64 -13.92
CA ARG A 199 25.18 -11.61 -14.24
C ARG A 199 25.32 -11.13 -15.70
N PRO A 200 24.22 -10.72 -16.36
CA PRO A 200 24.25 -10.26 -17.75
C PRO A 200 25.09 -8.98 -17.88
N THR A 201 25.71 -8.79 -19.05
CA THR A 201 26.48 -7.59 -19.36
C THR A 201 26.12 -7.06 -20.75
N ARG A 202 26.68 -5.91 -21.15
CA ARG A 202 26.55 -5.37 -22.51
C ARG A 202 27.06 -6.30 -23.64
N ARG A 203 27.79 -7.37 -23.32
CA ARG A 203 28.38 -8.31 -24.31
C ARG A 203 28.12 -9.79 -24.02
N THR A 204 27.55 -10.14 -22.88
CA THR A 204 27.32 -11.53 -22.45
C THR A 204 25.89 -11.67 -21.91
N LYS A 205 25.21 -12.77 -22.24
CA LYS A 205 23.99 -13.18 -21.54
C LYS A 205 24.29 -13.47 -20.06
N ALA A 206 23.24 -13.66 -19.27
CA ALA A 206 23.38 -14.23 -17.94
C ALA A 206 23.81 -15.72 -18.06
N VAL A 207 24.51 -16.23 -17.05
CA VAL A 207 24.79 -17.66 -16.87
C VAL A 207 24.34 -18.05 -15.47
N GLY A 208 23.75 -19.22 -15.33
CA GLY A 208 23.29 -19.75 -14.06
C GLY A 208 23.44 -21.26 -13.99
N LYS A 209 23.18 -21.78 -12.80
CA LYS A 209 23.01 -23.20 -12.53
C LYS A 209 21.57 -23.45 -12.08
N ILE A 210 21.00 -24.58 -12.46
CA ILE A 210 19.74 -25.02 -11.87
C ILE A 210 20.07 -25.52 -10.45
N VAL A 211 19.23 -25.16 -9.48
CA VAL A 211 19.35 -25.57 -8.06
C VAL A 211 18.15 -26.38 -7.58
N GLU A 212 17.04 -26.32 -8.29
CA GLU A 212 15.81 -27.09 -8.03
C GLU A 212 15.04 -27.26 -9.35
N VAL A 213 14.38 -28.41 -9.52
CA VAL A 213 13.53 -28.73 -10.68
C VAL A 213 12.12 -28.99 -10.16
N LEU A 214 11.18 -28.11 -10.51
CA LEU A 214 9.78 -28.22 -10.06
C LEU A 214 8.95 -29.13 -10.97
N GLY A 215 9.30 -29.21 -12.26
CA GLY A 215 8.69 -30.10 -13.25
C GLY A 215 7.77 -29.39 -14.25
N ASP A 216 6.89 -30.14 -14.90
CA ASP A 216 5.99 -29.69 -15.98
C ASP A 216 4.51 -29.60 -15.59
N ASN A 217 4.12 -30.12 -14.42
CA ASN A 217 2.73 -30.13 -13.97
C ASN A 217 2.25 -28.74 -13.49
N MET A 218 1.78 -27.93 -14.43
CA MET A 218 1.35 -26.54 -14.22
C MET A 218 -0.05 -26.46 -13.56
N GLY A 219 -0.12 -26.77 -12.26
CA GLY A 219 -1.33 -26.60 -11.43
C GLY A 219 -1.18 -25.54 -10.33
N THR A 220 -2.20 -25.37 -9.49
CA THR A 220 -2.24 -24.35 -8.41
C THR A 220 -1.05 -24.45 -7.44
N GLY A 221 -0.59 -25.66 -7.11
CA GLY A 221 0.62 -25.86 -6.30
C GLY A 221 1.86 -25.28 -6.96
N MET A 222 2.07 -25.53 -8.25
CA MET A 222 3.15 -24.94 -9.04
C MET A 222 3.06 -23.41 -9.04
N ALA A 223 1.88 -22.82 -9.23
CA ALA A 223 1.70 -21.38 -9.18
C ALA A 223 2.11 -20.77 -7.82
N VAL A 224 1.77 -21.43 -6.70
CA VAL A 224 2.22 -21.03 -5.35
C VAL A 224 3.74 -21.20 -5.20
N ASP A 225 4.31 -22.36 -5.56
CA ASP A 225 5.76 -22.62 -5.49
C ASP A 225 6.59 -21.61 -6.30
N MET A 226 6.10 -21.22 -7.47
CA MET A 226 6.69 -20.17 -8.31
C MET A 226 6.57 -18.79 -7.65
N ALA A 227 5.40 -18.42 -7.14
CA ALA A 227 5.19 -17.13 -6.47
C ALA A 227 6.06 -16.97 -5.21
N LEU A 228 6.18 -18.01 -4.38
CA LEU A 228 7.01 -18.00 -3.18
C LEU A 228 8.48 -17.68 -3.48
N ARG A 229 9.03 -18.31 -4.52
CA ARG A 229 10.44 -18.17 -4.93
C ARG A 229 10.68 -16.86 -5.70
N THR A 230 9.76 -16.45 -6.57
CA THR A 230 9.84 -15.17 -7.31
C THR A 230 9.77 -13.95 -6.38
N HIS A 231 8.93 -13.99 -5.35
CA HIS A 231 8.76 -12.88 -4.39
C HIS A 231 9.65 -12.98 -3.16
N GLU A 232 10.51 -14.01 -3.06
CA GLU A 232 11.45 -14.23 -1.95
C GLU A 232 10.72 -14.26 -0.58
N ILE A 233 9.64 -15.05 -0.49
CA ILE A 233 8.85 -15.30 0.72
C ILE A 233 9.44 -16.50 1.48
N PRO A 234 9.77 -16.37 2.79
CA PRO A 234 10.19 -17.51 3.59
C PRO A 234 9.02 -18.46 3.86
N TYR A 235 9.19 -19.74 3.51
CA TYR A 235 8.19 -20.80 3.73
C TYR A 235 8.78 -22.01 4.48
N VAL A 236 10.03 -22.40 4.18
CA VAL A 236 10.77 -23.44 4.92
C VAL A 236 11.02 -22.99 6.36
N TRP A 237 10.85 -23.88 7.34
CA TRP A 237 11.21 -23.62 8.74
C TRP A 237 12.71 -23.89 8.98
N PRO A 238 13.46 -22.98 9.63
CA PRO A 238 14.83 -23.25 10.06
C PRO A 238 14.89 -24.39 11.12
N PRO A 239 15.93 -25.26 11.10
CA PRO A 239 16.07 -26.32 12.10
C PRO A 239 16.12 -25.82 13.56
N GLU A 240 16.58 -24.59 13.78
CA GLU A 240 16.58 -23.93 15.08
C GLU A 240 15.17 -23.59 15.56
N VAL A 241 14.24 -23.30 14.63
CA VAL A 241 12.81 -23.10 14.93
C VAL A 241 12.16 -24.44 15.29
N GLU A 242 12.41 -25.49 14.51
CA GLU A 242 11.92 -26.85 14.79
C GLU A 242 12.39 -27.33 16.18
N ALA A 243 13.68 -27.16 16.49
CA ALA A 243 14.29 -27.49 17.78
C ALA A 243 13.86 -26.55 18.93
N GLN A 244 13.21 -25.42 18.64
CA GLN A 244 12.55 -24.56 19.64
C GLN A 244 11.12 -25.03 19.91
N VAL A 245 10.32 -25.30 18.87
CA VAL A 245 8.91 -25.71 19.03
C VAL A 245 8.74 -27.15 19.54
N ALA A 246 9.68 -28.05 19.26
CA ALA A 246 9.66 -29.43 19.77
C ALA A 246 9.76 -29.55 21.32
N LYS A 247 9.91 -28.43 22.03
CA LYS A 247 9.94 -28.35 23.50
C LYS A 247 8.63 -27.83 24.11
N LEU A 248 7.67 -27.45 23.28
CA LEU A 248 6.36 -26.95 23.70
C LEU A 248 5.49 -28.10 24.21
N LYS A 249 4.63 -27.81 25.19
CA LYS A 249 3.55 -28.69 25.64
C LYS A 249 2.28 -28.37 24.85
N GLU A 250 1.33 -29.31 24.81
CA GLU A 250 0.01 -29.10 24.19
C GLU A 250 -0.87 -28.15 25.03
N GLU A 251 -0.71 -28.19 26.35
CA GLU A 251 -1.47 -27.39 27.32
C GLU A 251 -0.63 -26.27 27.94
N VAL A 252 -1.32 -25.19 28.36
CA VAL A 252 -0.74 -24.10 29.14
C VAL A 252 -0.43 -24.59 30.57
N PRO A 253 0.84 -24.61 31.00
CA PRO A 253 1.21 -25.10 32.33
C PRO A 253 0.75 -24.13 33.43
N GLU A 254 0.39 -24.65 34.61
CA GLU A 254 -0.14 -23.85 35.73
C GLU A 254 0.81 -22.71 36.15
N GLU A 255 2.12 -22.94 36.11
CA GLU A 255 3.13 -21.93 36.45
C GLU A 255 3.07 -20.70 35.53
N ALA A 256 2.56 -20.83 34.30
CA ALA A 256 2.37 -19.72 33.36
C ALA A 256 1.06 -18.94 33.59
N LYS A 257 0.12 -19.49 34.38
CA LYS A 257 -1.16 -18.87 34.76
C LYS A 257 -1.03 -17.99 36.01
N VAL A 258 -0.05 -18.28 36.87
CA VAL A 258 0.21 -17.53 38.12
C VAL A 258 0.45 -16.03 37.83
N GLY A 259 -0.15 -15.16 38.64
CA GLY A 259 0.01 -13.70 38.55
C GLY A 259 -0.81 -13.01 37.46
N ARG A 260 -1.49 -13.77 36.59
CA ARG A 260 -2.39 -13.24 35.56
C ARG A 260 -3.79 -12.99 36.13
N VAL A 261 -4.56 -12.12 35.47
CA VAL A 261 -5.99 -11.95 35.76
C VAL A 261 -6.77 -13.18 35.26
N ASP A 262 -7.55 -13.81 36.12
CA ASP A 262 -8.43 -14.91 35.72
C ASP A 262 -9.71 -14.37 35.08
N LEU A 263 -9.94 -14.74 33.82
CA LEU A 263 -11.14 -14.45 33.03
C LEU A 263 -11.79 -15.74 32.49
N ARG A 264 -11.51 -16.91 33.08
CA ARG A 264 -12.03 -18.20 32.58
C ARG A 264 -13.54 -18.36 32.73
N ASP A 265 -14.14 -17.68 33.72
CA ASP A 265 -15.60 -17.58 33.91
C ASP A 265 -16.25 -16.45 33.07
N LEU A 266 -15.47 -15.66 32.32
CA LEU A 266 -15.99 -14.58 31.48
C LEU A 266 -16.46 -15.17 30.13
N PRO A 267 -17.69 -14.89 29.65
CA PRO A 267 -18.24 -15.44 28.38
C PRO A 267 -17.59 -14.93 27.08
N LEU A 268 -16.26 -14.94 27.00
CA LEU A 268 -15.47 -14.65 25.81
C LEU A 268 -15.70 -15.69 24.72
N VAL A 269 -15.90 -15.24 23.48
CA VAL A 269 -16.08 -16.09 22.29
C VAL A 269 -15.18 -15.62 21.15
N THR A 270 -14.75 -16.55 20.29
CA THR A 270 -14.10 -16.21 19.00
C THR A 270 -15.15 -16.26 17.88
N ILE A 271 -15.03 -15.38 16.88
CA ILE A 271 -16.01 -15.26 15.78
C ILE A 271 -15.23 -15.09 14.47
N ASP A 272 -15.09 -16.19 13.73
CA ASP A 272 -14.15 -16.29 12.62
C ASP A 272 -14.80 -16.80 11.32
N GLY A 273 -14.02 -16.89 10.23
CA GLY A 273 -14.43 -17.64 9.04
C GLY A 273 -14.50 -19.15 9.32
N GLU A 274 -15.23 -19.91 8.51
CA GLU A 274 -15.36 -21.37 8.63
C GLU A 274 -14.00 -22.09 8.53
N ASP A 275 -13.10 -21.60 7.67
CA ASP A 275 -11.79 -22.20 7.39
C ASP A 275 -10.68 -21.80 8.39
N ALA A 276 -10.90 -20.77 9.22
CA ALA A 276 -9.92 -20.26 10.18
C ALA A 276 -9.57 -21.28 11.28
N ARG A 277 -8.30 -21.30 11.72
CA ARG A 277 -7.75 -22.17 12.79
C ARG A 277 -6.87 -21.40 13.80
N ASP A 278 -6.43 -20.23 13.38
CA ASP A 278 -5.56 -19.24 14.02
C ASP A 278 -6.40 -18.14 14.68
N PHE A 279 -7.07 -18.47 15.79
CA PHE A 279 -7.98 -17.55 16.50
C PHE A 279 -7.17 -16.55 17.35
N ASP A 280 -6.83 -15.41 16.73
CA ASP A 280 -6.08 -14.31 17.33
C ASP A 280 -6.86 -13.61 18.47
N ASP A 281 -8.18 -13.43 18.32
CA ASP A 281 -9.00 -12.56 19.18
C ASP A 281 -10.30 -13.21 19.70
N ALA A 282 -10.70 -12.77 20.89
CA ALA A 282 -11.95 -13.14 21.54
C ALA A 282 -12.62 -11.90 22.18
N VAL A 283 -13.94 -11.84 22.09
CA VAL A 283 -14.75 -10.67 22.47
C VAL A 283 -15.81 -10.97 23.51
N PHE A 284 -16.07 -10.00 24.40
CA PHE A 284 -17.19 -10.00 25.35
C PHE A 284 -17.56 -8.57 25.73
N CYS A 285 -18.85 -8.25 25.94
CA CYS A 285 -19.25 -6.93 26.42
C CYS A 285 -20.47 -6.95 27.36
N GLU A 286 -20.60 -5.89 28.15
CA GLU A 286 -21.70 -5.67 29.09
C GLU A 286 -22.19 -4.21 29.07
N LYS A 287 -23.46 -4.01 29.41
CA LYS A 287 -24.02 -2.67 29.68
C LYS A 287 -23.40 -2.07 30.95
N LYS A 288 -22.77 -0.90 30.83
CA LYS A 288 -22.17 -0.18 31.95
C LYS A 288 -23.27 0.50 32.78
N ARG A 289 -23.21 0.37 34.11
CA ARG A 289 -24.15 1.05 35.02
C ARG A 289 -24.08 2.58 34.83
N GLY A 290 -25.18 3.19 34.41
CA GLY A 290 -25.25 4.61 34.03
C GLY A 290 -25.26 4.87 32.51
N GLY A 291 -25.17 3.82 31.69
CA GLY A 291 -25.22 3.89 30.23
C GLY A 291 -23.85 3.71 29.56
N GLY A 292 -23.88 3.28 28.29
CA GLY A 292 -22.70 2.84 27.57
C GLY A 292 -22.31 1.40 27.91
N TRP A 293 -21.09 1.01 27.58
CA TRP A 293 -20.60 -0.37 27.65
C TRP A 293 -19.26 -0.50 28.36
N ARG A 294 -18.98 -1.71 28.83
CA ARG A 294 -17.62 -2.24 28.97
C ARG A 294 -17.42 -3.30 27.90
N LEU A 295 -16.29 -3.26 27.21
CA LEU A 295 -15.87 -4.21 26.17
C LEU A 295 -14.53 -4.81 26.61
N TRP A 296 -14.41 -6.13 26.50
CA TRP A 296 -13.15 -6.83 26.59
C TRP A 296 -12.79 -7.37 25.21
N VAL A 297 -11.56 -7.09 24.79
CA VAL A 297 -10.91 -7.72 23.65
C VAL A 297 -9.69 -8.45 24.19
N ALA A 298 -9.76 -9.78 24.21
CA ALA A 298 -8.67 -10.65 24.63
C ALA A 298 -7.93 -11.15 23.40
N ILE A 299 -6.62 -10.90 23.32
CA ILE A 299 -5.78 -11.29 22.17
C ILE A 299 -4.78 -12.36 22.60
N ALA A 300 -4.53 -13.34 21.73
CA ALA A 300 -3.51 -14.37 21.89
C ALA A 300 -2.17 -13.81 22.41
N ASP A 301 -1.65 -14.33 23.52
CA ASP A 301 -0.38 -13.86 24.11
C ASP A 301 0.85 -14.48 23.42
N VAL A 302 0.98 -14.18 22.12
CA VAL A 302 2.09 -14.65 21.29
C VAL A 302 3.44 -14.18 21.83
N SER A 303 3.51 -12.98 22.41
CA SER A 303 4.74 -12.42 22.99
C SER A 303 5.29 -13.25 24.16
N TYR A 304 4.44 -14.00 24.87
CA TYR A 304 4.88 -14.93 25.91
C TYR A 304 5.63 -16.13 25.35
N TYR A 305 5.26 -16.64 24.16
CA TYR A 305 5.90 -17.80 23.52
C TYR A 305 7.06 -17.40 22.59
N VAL A 306 6.92 -16.28 21.87
CA VAL A 306 7.89 -15.77 20.89
C VAL A 306 8.71 -14.64 21.52
N ARG A 307 9.88 -14.98 22.06
CA ARG A 307 10.77 -14.05 22.80
C ARG A 307 11.90 -13.50 21.92
N PRO A 308 12.28 -12.22 22.06
CA PRO A 308 13.55 -11.74 21.53
C PRO A 308 14.75 -12.39 22.26
N PRO A 309 15.88 -12.67 21.59
CA PRO A 309 16.09 -12.79 20.13
C PRO A 309 16.12 -14.28 19.71
N THR A 310 15.06 -15.05 20.00
CA THR A 310 15.01 -16.50 19.75
C THR A 310 14.82 -16.86 18.27
N ALA A 311 15.01 -18.13 17.89
CA ALA A 311 14.85 -18.57 16.50
C ALA A 311 13.45 -18.28 15.94
N LEU A 312 12.40 -18.54 16.74
CA LEU A 312 11.03 -18.16 16.43
C LEU A 312 10.85 -16.66 16.17
N ASP A 313 11.53 -15.80 16.94
CA ASP A 313 11.44 -14.34 16.76
C ASP A 313 12.14 -13.88 15.47
N ASN A 314 13.32 -14.42 15.19
CA ASN A 314 14.08 -14.10 13.98
C ASN A 314 13.32 -14.53 12.71
N GLU A 315 12.66 -15.70 12.70
CA GLU A 315 11.89 -16.16 11.55
C GLU A 315 10.51 -15.47 11.45
N ALA A 316 9.84 -15.17 12.57
CA ALA A 316 8.63 -14.35 12.57
C ALA A 316 8.91 -12.95 12.01
N ARG A 317 10.06 -12.36 12.35
CA ARG A 317 10.56 -11.12 11.76
C ARG A 317 10.83 -11.29 10.27
N ASN A 318 11.52 -12.36 9.85
CA ASN A 318 11.87 -12.64 8.45
C ASN A 318 10.63 -12.70 7.53
N ARG A 319 9.58 -13.41 7.98
CA ARG A 319 8.28 -13.48 7.32
C ARG A 319 7.54 -12.16 7.38
N GLY A 320 7.44 -11.55 8.57
CA GLY A 320 6.79 -10.26 8.85
C GLY A 320 5.26 -10.31 8.89
N THR A 321 4.65 -11.19 8.09
CA THR A 321 3.21 -11.50 8.06
C THR A 321 3.00 -12.95 7.62
N SER A 322 1.86 -13.54 7.98
CA SER A 322 1.35 -14.73 7.29
C SER A 322 0.92 -14.37 5.87
N VAL A 323 1.02 -15.31 4.93
CA VAL A 323 0.63 -15.15 3.53
C VAL A 323 -0.49 -16.13 3.20
N TYR A 324 -1.66 -15.60 2.82
CA TYR A 324 -2.87 -16.38 2.57
C TYR A 324 -3.07 -16.57 1.06
N PHE A 325 -2.45 -17.59 0.48
CA PHE A 325 -2.74 -17.99 -0.91
C PHE A 325 -4.11 -18.69 -0.97
N PRO A 326 -4.79 -18.68 -2.13
CA PRO A 326 -6.04 -19.41 -2.29
C PRO A 326 -5.81 -20.91 -2.04
N SER A 327 -6.55 -21.49 -1.10
CA SER A 327 -6.42 -22.86 -0.56
C SER A 327 -5.13 -23.20 0.23
N GLN A 328 -4.21 -22.25 0.50
CA GLN A 328 -2.97 -22.53 1.23
C GLN A 328 -2.43 -21.32 2.01
N VAL A 329 -2.19 -21.48 3.32
CA VAL A 329 -1.56 -20.45 4.16
C VAL A 329 -0.09 -20.79 4.37
N ILE A 330 0.79 -19.79 4.26
CA ILE A 330 2.16 -19.83 4.79
C ILE A 330 2.17 -18.96 6.05
N PRO A 331 2.11 -19.54 7.26
CA PRO A 331 1.95 -18.77 8.48
C PRO A 331 3.28 -18.11 8.92
N MET A 332 3.15 -17.00 9.64
CA MET A 332 4.29 -16.29 10.27
C MET A 332 4.95 -17.12 11.38
N LEU A 333 4.19 -18.00 12.03
CA LEU A 333 4.60 -18.85 13.15
C LEU A 333 4.24 -20.32 12.85
N PRO A 334 5.00 -21.30 13.35
CA PRO A 334 4.66 -22.72 13.18
C PRO A 334 3.28 -23.08 13.72
N GLU A 335 2.64 -24.05 13.08
CA GLU A 335 1.23 -24.40 13.25
C GLU A 335 0.88 -24.86 14.68
N VAL A 336 1.84 -25.48 15.38
CA VAL A 336 1.74 -25.86 16.80
C VAL A 336 1.58 -24.66 17.74
N LEU A 337 2.07 -23.48 17.34
CA LEU A 337 1.78 -22.21 18.02
C LEU A 337 0.52 -21.57 17.46
N SER A 338 0.46 -21.32 16.14
CA SER A 338 -0.62 -20.52 15.53
C SER A 338 -2.00 -21.11 15.74
N ASN A 339 -2.12 -22.45 15.66
CA ASN A 339 -3.39 -23.17 15.77
C ASN A 339 -3.55 -23.85 17.14
N GLY A 340 -2.45 -23.98 17.90
CA GLY A 340 -2.37 -24.70 19.18
C GLY A 340 -2.35 -23.78 20.40
N LEU A 341 -1.15 -23.41 20.86
CA LEU A 341 -0.94 -22.68 22.12
C LEU A 341 -1.30 -21.17 22.09
N CYS A 342 -1.20 -20.54 20.92
CA CYS A 342 -1.58 -19.12 20.76
C CYS A 342 -3.07 -18.98 20.41
N SER A 343 -3.60 -19.87 19.56
CA SER A 343 -5.02 -19.86 19.18
C SER A 343 -5.93 -19.92 20.40
N LEU A 344 -6.91 -19.02 20.48
CA LEU A 344 -7.91 -18.92 21.55
C LEU A 344 -9.01 -19.99 21.42
N ASN A 345 -8.56 -21.24 21.30
CA ASN A 345 -9.38 -22.43 21.11
C ASN A 345 -10.48 -22.59 22.19
N PRO A 346 -11.63 -23.18 21.82
CA PRO A 346 -12.77 -23.30 22.73
C PRO A 346 -12.48 -24.27 23.89
N GLN A 347 -12.99 -23.91 25.07
CA GLN A 347 -13.07 -24.76 26.26
C GLN A 347 -11.71 -25.23 26.82
N VAL A 348 -10.62 -24.54 26.46
CA VAL A 348 -9.25 -24.79 26.96
C VAL A 348 -8.62 -23.50 27.48
N ASP A 349 -7.85 -23.61 28.56
CA ASP A 349 -7.13 -22.47 29.14
C ASP A 349 -6.11 -21.90 28.14
N ARG A 350 -6.16 -20.59 27.91
CA ARG A 350 -5.25 -19.86 27.03
C ARG A 350 -4.76 -18.56 27.67
N LEU A 351 -3.49 -18.24 27.39
CA LEU A 351 -2.84 -17.00 27.82
C LEU A 351 -3.21 -15.88 26.85
N CYS A 352 -3.67 -14.75 27.37
CA CYS A 352 -4.06 -13.60 26.55
C CYS A 352 -3.54 -12.27 27.12
N MET A 353 -3.35 -11.31 26.21
CA MET A 353 -3.17 -9.89 26.51
C MET A 353 -4.52 -9.19 26.27
N VAL A 354 -5.07 -8.56 27.29
CA VAL A 354 -6.45 -8.07 27.28
C VAL A 354 -6.48 -6.55 27.24
N CYS A 355 -7.27 -6.01 26.31
CA CYS A 355 -7.72 -4.63 26.34
C CYS A 355 -9.14 -4.57 26.94
N GLU A 356 -9.28 -4.11 28.20
CA GLU A 356 -10.59 -3.75 28.76
C GLU A 356 -10.85 -2.26 28.50
N MET A 357 -11.96 -1.97 27.84
CA MET A 357 -12.36 -0.65 27.38
C MET A 357 -13.72 -0.28 27.99
N THR A 358 -13.94 1.01 28.23
CA THR A 358 -15.28 1.53 28.55
C THR A 358 -15.72 2.61 27.58
N ILE A 359 -16.95 2.49 27.11
CA ILE A 359 -17.48 3.16 25.92
C ILE A 359 -18.75 3.92 26.31
N SER A 360 -18.96 5.13 25.80
CA SER A 360 -20.17 5.92 26.05
C SER A 360 -21.41 5.30 25.38
N SER A 361 -22.60 5.75 25.79
CA SER A 361 -23.86 5.55 25.05
C SER A 361 -23.88 6.15 23.64
N THR A 362 -22.79 6.79 23.22
CA THR A 362 -22.57 7.41 21.90
C THR A 362 -21.33 6.86 21.18
N GLY A 363 -20.87 5.66 21.58
CA GLY A 363 -19.81 4.92 20.87
C GLY A 363 -18.40 5.48 21.06
N ARG A 364 -18.21 6.46 21.95
CA ARG A 364 -16.89 7.06 22.21
C ARG A 364 -16.15 6.26 23.27
N LEU A 365 -14.93 5.83 22.96
CA LEU A 365 -13.98 5.29 23.93
C LEU A 365 -13.69 6.32 25.03
N THR A 366 -14.10 6.02 26.26
CA THR A 366 -13.95 6.89 27.45
C THR A 366 -12.75 6.55 28.33
N GLY A 367 -12.19 5.35 28.18
CA GLY A 367 -10.98 4.91 28.89
C GLY A 367 -10.72 3.43 28.67
N SER A 368 -9.47 2.99 28.84
CA SER A 368 -9.02 1.61 28.64
C SER A 368 -7.84 1.26 29.54
N LYS A 369 -7.65 -0.04 29.80
CA LYS A 369 -6.48 -0.62 30.46
C LYS A 369 -6.01 -1.88 29.73
N PHE A 370 -4.71 -2.16 29.82
CA PHE A 370 -4.10 -3.40 29.34
C PHE A 370 -3.64 -4.26 30.52
N TYR A 371 -3.74 -5.57 30.40
CA TYR A 371 -3.24 -6.52 31.41
C TYR A 371 -3.09 -7.93 30.85
N GLU A 372 -2.22 -8.71 31.48
CA GLU A 372 -2.04 -10.14 31.18
C GLU A 372 -3.09 -10.99 31.90
N ALA A 373 -3.71 -11.91 31.18
CA ALA A 373 -4.80 -12.74 31.68
C ALA A 373 -4.67 -14.21 31.24
N VAL A 374 -5.49 -15.05 31.87
CA VAL A 374 -5.84 -16.40 31.42
C VAL A 374 -7.35 -16.44 31.15
N MET A 375 -7.76 -17.08 30.07
CA MET A 375 -9.16 -17.20 29.65
C MET A 375 -9.49 -18.61 29.15
N SER A 376 -10.78 -18.91 29.02
CA SER A 376 -11.28 -20.09 28.30
C SER A 376 -12.40 -19.64 27.36
N SER A 377 -12.24 -19.87 26.06
CA SER A 377 -13.22 -19.43 25.06
C SER A 377 -14.47 -20.29 25.16
N HIS A 378 -15.62 -19.69 25.47
CA HIS A 378 -16.87 -20.42 25.71
C HIS A 378 -17.44 -21.05 24.43
N ALA A 379 -17.16 -20.46 23.27
CA ALA A 379 -17.48 -21.02 21.96
C ALA A 379 -16.56 -20.46 20.86
N ARG A 380 -16.19 -21.34 19.92
CA ARG A 380 -15.67 -20.99 18.59
C ARG A 380 -16.87 -20.86 17.65
N LEU A 381 -17.20 -19.64 17.27
CA LEU A 381 -18.34 -19.35 16.40
C LEU A 381 -17.89 -19.06 14.96
N THR A 382 -18.84 -18.90 14.05
CA THR A 382 -18.57 -18.38 12.70
C THR A 382 -19.35 -17.10 12.47
N TYR A 383 -18.86 -16.22 11.59
CA TYR A 383 -19.62 -15.04 11.15
C TYR A 383 -21.03 -15.42 10.66
N THR A 384 -21.16 -16.54 9.94
CA THR A 384 -22.44 -17.10 9.47
C THR A 384 -23.39 -17.42 10.63
N LYS A 385 -22.95 -18.24 11.60
CA LYS A 385 -23.77 -18.61 12.77
C LYS A 385 -24.18 -17.40 13.60
N VAL A 386 -23.26 -16.45 13.83
CA VAL A 386 -23.53 -15.23 14.60
C VAL A 386 -24.57 -14.37 13.90
N TRP A 387 -24.46 -14.19 12.59
CA TRP A 387 -25.45 -13.46 11.80
C TRP A 387 -26.82 -14.13 11.83
N HIS A 388 -26.91 -15.45 11.66
CA HIS A 388 -28.18 -16.18 11.73
C HIS A 388 -28.82 -16.10 13.13
N MET A 389 -28.04 -16.19 14.22
CA MET A 389 -28.54 -15.99 15.58
C MET A 389 -29.09 -14.56 15.80
N LEU A 390 -28.46 -13.53 15.21
CA LEU A 390 -28.95 -12.15 15.23
C LEU A 390 -30.19 -11.93 14.35
N GLN A 391 -30.37 -12.74 13.30
CA GLN A 391 -31.58 -12.75 12.46
C GLN A 391 -32.75 -13.53 13.09
N GLY A 392 -32.51 -14.30 14.17
CA GLY A 392 -33.56 -15.03 14.90
C GLY A 392 -33.62 -16.53 14.63
N ASP A 393 -32.58 -17.13 14.04
CA ASP A 393 -32.49 -18.59 13.81
C ASP A 393 -32.71 -19.38 15.10
N GLN A 394 -33.74 -20.23 15.13
CA GLN A 394 -34.15 -20.92 16.36
C GLN A 394 -33.18 -22.02 16.78
N GLU A 395 -32.67 -22.83 15.83
CA GLU A 395 -31.81 -23.97 16.13
C GLU A 395 -30.47 -23.50 16.72
N LEU A 396 -29.85 -22.47 16.12
CA LEU A 396 -28.62 -21.89 16.65
C LEU A 396 -28.84 -21.14 17.96
N ARG A 397 -29.98 -20.45 18.13
CA ARG A 397 -30.29 -19.76 19.40
C ARG A 397 -30.61 -20.72 20.55
N GLU A 398 -31.14 -21.91 20.27
CA GLU A 398 -31.28 -22.99 21.25
C GLU A 398 -29.92 -23.65 21.53
N GLN A 399 -29.11 -23.94 20.51
CA GLN A 399 -27.77 -24.54 20.65
C GLN A 399 -26.82 -23.66 21.50
N TYR A 400 -26.84 -22.34 21.29
CA TYR A 400 -25.94 -21.39 21.95
C TYR A 400 -26.66 -20.51 22.99
N ALA A 401 -27.80 -20.96 23.53
CA ALA A 401 -28.69 -20.16 24.39
C ALA A 401 -28.01 -19.32 25.50
N PRO A 402 -26.98 -19.80 26.24
CA PRO A 402 -26.29 -18.99 27.24
C PRO A 402 -25.55 -17.77 26.66
N LEU A 403 -25.14 -17.82 25.40
CA LEU A 403 -24.32 -16.81 24.73
C LEU A 403 -25.14 -15.80 23.91
N VAL A 404 -26.38 -16.14 23.53
CA VAL A 404 -27.25 -15.32 22.66
C VAL A 404 -27.37 -13.88 23.19
N ASN A 405 -27.62 -13.70 24.49
CA ASN A 405 -27.75 -12.37 25.11
C ASN A 405 -26.46 -11.53 24.99
N HIS A 406 -25.29 -12.16 25.02
CA HIS A 406 -23.99 -11.49 24.92
C HIS A 406 -23.65 -11.14 23.45
N ILE A 407 -24.06 -12.00 22.52
CA ILE A 407 -23.96 -11.75 21.07
C ILE A 407 -24.88 -10.60 20.63
N GLU A 408 -26.11 -10.57 21.13
CA GLU A 408 -27.03 -9.43 20.96
C GLU A 408 -26.45 -8.14 21.55
N GLU A 409 -25.74 -8.21 22.68
CA GLU A 409 -25.15 -7.03 23.30
C GLU A 409 -23.91 -6.50 22.56
N LEU A 410 -23.12 -7.39 21.95
CA LEU A 410 -22.07 -7.01 21.00
C LEU A 410 -22.66 -6.34 19.76
N HIS A 411 -23.80 -6.81 19.25
CA HIS A 411 -24.52 -6.17 18.14
C HIS A 411 -25.13 -4.82 18.52
N ASN A 412 -25.65 -4.67 19.74
CA ASN A 412 -26.12 -3.40 20.30
C ASN A 412 -24.99 -2.37 20.41
N LEU A 413 -23.81 -2.80 20.87
CA LEU A 413 -22.61 -1.96 20.91
C LEU A 413 -22.19 -1.54 19.49
N TYR A 414 -22.03 -2.49 18.57
CA TYR A 414 -21.61 -2.26 17.18
C TYR A 414 -22.46 -1.19 16.48
N LYS A 415 -23.80 -1.26 16.59
CA LYS A 415 -24.71 -0.26 16.00
C LYS A 415 -24.41 1.17 16.45
N VAL A 416 -23.90 1.36 17.67
CA VAL A 416 -23.50 2.69 18.17
C VAL A 416 -22.07 3.06 17.75
N LEU A 417 -21.18 2.08 17.57
CA LEU A 417 -19.82 2.30 17.04
C LEU A 417 -19.85 2.72 15.57
N ASP A 418 -20.62 2.05 14.73
CA ASP A 418 -20.79 2.40 13.31
C ASP A 418 -21.33 3.84 13.13
N VAL A 419 -22.39 4.20 13.85
CA VAL A 419 -22.91 5.58 13.90
C VAL A 419 -21.83 6.56 14.38
N SER A 420 -20.98 6.17 15.33
CA SER A 420 -19.86 6.99 15.79
C SER A 420 -18.69 7.06 14.79
N ARG A 421 -18.51 6.07 13.90
CA ARG A 421 -17.56 6.07 12.77
C ARG A 421 -18.05 6.97 11.64
N ALA A 422 -19.34 6.87 11.29
CA ALA A 422 -19.99 7.78 10.34
C ALA A 422 -19.91 9.25 10.80
N GLN A 423 -20.26 9.54 12.06
CA GLN A 423 -20.16 10.90 12.64
C GLN A 423 -18.72 11.44 12.70
N ARG A 424 -17.72 10.57 12.77
CA ARG A 424 -16.29 10.93 12.73
C ARG A 424 -15.80 11.25 11.30
N GLY A 425 -16.59 10.90 10.28
CA GLY A 425 -16.19 10.96 8.88
C GLY A 425 -15.27 9.81 8.47
N GLY A 426 -15.33 8.67 9.17
CA GLY A 426 -14.63 7.46 8.77
C GLY A 426 -15.17 7.00 7.42
N ILE A 427 -14.28 6.85 6.44
CA ILE A 427 -14.65 6.51 5.07
C ILE A 427 -14.90 5.01 5.02
N SER A 428 -16.15 4.63 4.78
CA SER A 428 -16.52 3.26 4.49
C SER A 428 -16.58 3.05 2.99
N PHE A 429 -16.04 1.93 2.54
CA PHE A 429 -16.25 1.40 1.21
C PHE A 429 -16.90 0.03 1.37
N GLU A 430 -18.02 -0.18 0.69
CA GLU A 430 -18.48 -1.53 0.41
C GLU A 430 -17.68 -1.99 -0.81
N SER A 431 -16.63 -2.76 -0.53
CA SER A 431 -15.84 -3.49 -1.51
C SER A 431 -16.42 -4.89 -1.64
N GLU A 432 -16.85 -5.22 -2.86
CA GLU A 432 -17.24 -6.57 -3.21
C GLU A 432 -15.99 -7.37 -3.55
N GLU A 433 -15.80 -8.52 -2.90
CA GLU A 433 -14.62 -9.37 -3.05
C GLU A 433 -15.01 -10.77 -3.56
N ALA A 434 -14.09 -11.38 -4.29
CA ALA A 434 -14.28 -12.72 -4.86
C ALA A 434 -13.93 -13.81 -3.84
N LYS A 435 -14.90 -14.67 -3.55
CA LYS A 435 -14.68 -15.96 -2.90
C LYS A 435 -14.53 -17.04 -3.98
N PHE A 436 -13.31 -17.54 -4.17
CA PHE A 436 -13.09 -18.69 -5.03
C PHE A 436 -13.48 -19.98 -4.32
N ILE A 437 -14.32 -20.79 -4.95
CA ILE A 437 -14.64 -22.15 -4.49
C ILE A 437 -13.78 -23.13 -5.28
N PHE A 438 -13.12 -24.05 -4.58
CA PHE A 438 -12.11 -24.94 -5.13
C PHE A 438 -12.61 -26.38 -5.26
N ASN A 439 -12.27 -27.01 -6.38
CA ASN A 439 -12.44 -28.46 -6.55
C ASN A 439 -11.30 -29.26 -5.87
N ALA A 440 -11.33 -30.58 -5.98
CA ALA A 440 -10.33 -31.47 -5.37
C ALA A 440 -8.89 -31.20 -5.90
N GLU A 441 -8.78 -30.75 -7.16
CA GLU A 441 -7.54 -30.39 -7.85
C GLU A 441 -7.02 -28.99 -7.47
N ARG A 442 -7.70 -28.28 -6.56
CA ARG A 442 -7.45 -26.87 -6.18
C ARG A 442 -7.54 -25.86 -7.34
N ARG A 443 -8.29 -26.18 -8.39
CA ARG A 443 -8.70 -25.23 -9.45
C ARG A 443 -10.02 -24.56 -9.05
N ILE A 444 -10.33 -23.40 -9.61
CA ILE A 444 -11.62 -22.72 -9.35
C ILE A 444 -12.74 -23.56 -9.98
N GLU A 445 -13.68 -24.01 -9.16
CA GLU A 445 -14.94 -24.62 -9.60
C GLU A 445 -15.95 -23.51 -9.99
N ARG A 446 -16.04 -22.48 -9.15
CA ARG A 446 -16.89 -21.30 -9.34
C ARG A 446 -16.39 -20.11 -8.51
N VAL A 447 -16.81 -18.91 -8.89
CA VAL A 447 -16.62 -17.68 -8.11
C VAL A 447 -17.94 -17.32 -7.43
N GLU A 448 -17.88 -16.95 -6.15
CA GLU A 448 -18.99 -16.40 -5.36
C GLU A 448 -18.60 -15.00 -4.84
N GLN A 449 -19.58 -14.17 -4.51
CA GLN A 449 -19.34 -12.87 -3.87
C GLN A 449 -19.26 -13.03 -2.34
N THR A 450 -18.32 -12.35 -1.68
CA THR A 450 -18.26 -12.32 -0.20
C THR A 450 -19.37 -11.47 0.41
N VAL A 451 -20.21 -12.05 1.27
CA VAL A 451 -21.32 -11.33 1.94
C VAL A 451 -20.91 -10.80 3.32
N ARG A 452 -20.43 -9.56 3.37
CA ARG A 452 -19.96 -8.88 4.61
C ARG A 452 -21.13 -8.39 5.48
N ASN A 453 -21.72 -9.31 6.23
CA ASN A 453 -22.80 -9.06 7.20
C ASN A 453 -22.31 -8.39 8.51
N ASP A 454 -23.24 -8.04 9.42
CA ASP A 454 -22.93 -7.36 10.69
C ASP A 454 -22.03 -8.17 11.64
N ALA A 455 -21.95 -9.50 11.54
CA ALA A 455 -21.06 -10.29 12.38
C ALA A 455 -19.57 -10.02 12.06
N HIS A 456 -19.26 -9.70 10.80
CA HIS A 456 -17.93 -9.24 10.40
C HIS A 456 -17.70 -7.80 10.91
N LYS A 457 -18.70 -6.92 10.71
CA LYS A 457 -18.62 -5.49 11.04
C LYS A 457 -18.52 -5.23 12.57
N LEU A 458 -19.12 -6.08 13.41
CA LEU A 458 -19.02 -5.98 14.88
C LEU A 458 -17.62 -6.37 15.41
N ILE A 459 -16.98 -7.38 14.82
CA ILE A 459 -15.59 -7.74 15.15
C ILE A 459 -14.65 -6.62 14.69
N GLU A 460 -14.81 -6.13 13.46
CA GLU A 460 -14.04 -4.99 12.93
C GLU A 460 -14.05 -3.78 13.88
N GLU A 461 -15.22 -3.31 14.32
CA GLU A 461 -15.30 -2.16 15.24
C GLU A 461 -14.73 -2.47 16.64
N CYS A 462 -14.89 -3.70 17.16
CA CYS A 462 -14.27 -4.09 18.44
C CYS A 462 -12.73 -4.08 18.35
N MET A 463 -12.17 -4.60 17.26
CA MET A 463 -10.73 -4.60 17.03
C MET A 463 -10.19 -3.20 16.75
N ILE A 464 -10.93 -2.37 16.00
CA ILE A 464 -10.57 -0.95 15.79
C ILE A 464 -10.46 -0.21 17.12
N LEU A 465 -11.37 -0.44 18.09
CA LEU A 465 -11.27 0.17 19.41
C LEU A 465 -10.02 -0.28 20.19
N ALA A 466 -9.71 -1.59 20.19
CA ALA A 466 -8.50 -2.10 20.85
C ALA A 466 -7.22 -1.54 20.22
N ASN A 467 -7.17 -1.46 18.89
CA ASN A 467 -6.10 -0.83 18.10
C ASN A 467 -5.93 0.67 18.42
N ILE A 468 -7.03 1.43 18.57
CA ILE A 468 -6.99 2.84 19.02
C ILE A 468 -6.45 2.94 20.46
N SER A 469 -6.90 2.05 21.36
CA SER A 469 -6.42 2.02 22.75
C SER A 469 -4.94 1.69 22.84
N ALA A 470 -4.43 0.77 22.02
CA ALA A 470 -3.03 0.37 22.00
C ALA A 470 -2.14 1.52 21.49
N ALA A 471 -2.50 2.12 20.35
CA ALA A 471 -1.82 3.29 19.80
C ALA A 471 -1.72 4.44 20.81
N ARG A 472 -2.84 4.80 21.45
CA ARG A 472 -2.89 5.85 22.48
C ARG A 472 -2.07 5.51 23.72
N PHE A 473 -1.93 4.23 24.08
CA PHE A 473 -1.17 3.80 25.24
C PHE A 473 0.34 3.92 25.04
N VAL A 474 0.86 3.54 23.87
CA VAL A 474 2.29 3.75 23.54
C VAL A 474 2.61 5.22 23.25
N GLU A 475 1.73 5.94 22.55
CA GLU A 475 1.82 7.38 22.28
C GLU A 475 1.88 8.20 23.59
N LYS A 476 0.97 7.93 24.55
CA LYS A 476 0.97 8.56 25.89
C LYS A 476 2.31 8.43 26.62
N HIS A 477 3.02 7.32 26.42
CA HIS A 477 4.29 7.02 27.09
C HIS A 477 5.53 7.40 26.28
N ASN A 478 5.36 7.88 25.04
CA ASN A 478 6.43 8.12 24.07
C ASN A 478 7.31 6.87 23.83
N GLU A 479 6.68 5.69 23.86
CA GLU A 479 7.36 4.41 23.65
C GLU A 479 7.54 4.15 22.14
N PRO A 480 8.77 3.82 21.66
CA PRO A 480 8.97 3.49 20.26
C PRO A 480 8.15 2.26 19.86
N SER A 481 7.26 2.44 18.89
CA SER A 481 6.28 1.44 18.47
C SER A 481 5.79 1.75 17.06
N LEU A 482 5.32 0.74 16.31
CA LEU A 482 4.80 0.93 14.96
C LEU A 482 3.32 1.35 15.01
N PHE A 483 3.05 2.57 14.54
CA PHE A 483 1.72 3.00 14.17
C PHE A 483 1.34 2.43 12.80
N ARG A 484 0.03 2.45 12.50
CA ARG A 484 -0.54 2.03 11.23
C ARG A 484 -1.11 3.26 10.52
N ASP A 485 -0.21 4.00 9.89
CA ASP A 485 -0.51 5.27 9.26
C ASP A 485 -1.09 5.10 7.86
N HIS A 486 -1.98 6.02 7.50
CA HIS A 486 -2.54 6.13 6.17
C HIS A 486 -2.62 7.61 5.82
N ASP A 487 -1.61 8.07 5.08
CA ASP A 487 -1.45 9.47 4.67
C ASP A 487 -2.67 10.05 3.95
N ARG A 488 -2.73 11.39 3.95
CA ARG A 488 -3.69 12.17 3.16
C ARG A 488 -3.45 11.95 1.64
N PRO A 489 -4.52 11.93 0.81
CA PRO A 489 -4.41 11.99 -0.64
C PRO A 489 -3.48 13.11 -1.13
N SER A 490 -2.65 12.84 -2.14
CA SER A 490 -1.69 13.85 -2.64
C SER A 490 -2.39 14.98 -3.40
N ASN A 491 -1.86 16.20 -3.33
CA ASN A 491 -2.44 17.39 -3.98
C ASN A 491 -2.83 17.13 -5.45
N ASP A 492 -1.97 16.48 -6.23
CA ASP A 492 -2.25 16.21 -7.65
C ASP A 492 -3.41 15.22 -7.84
N ALA A 493 -3.55 14.24 -6.94
CA ALA A 493 -4.66 13.28 -6.95
C ALA A 493 -5.98 13.97 -6.59
N ILE A 494 -5.96 14.86 -5.59
CA ILE A 494 -7.10 15.74 -5.23
C ILE A 494 -7.49 16.63 -6.41
N THR A 495 -6.51 17.23 -7.12
CA THR A 495 -6.75 18.10 -8.28
C THR A 495 -7.30 17.35 -9.49
N ALA A 496 -6.78 16.15 -9.77
CA ALA A 496 -7.28 15.29 -10.85
C ALA A 496 -8.71 14.83 -10.55
N PHE A 497 -8.97 14.32 -9.34
CA PHE A 497 -10.32 13.91 -8.92
C PHE A 497 -11.31 15.08 -8.96
N ARG A 498 -10.92 16.28 -8.51
CA ARG A 498 -11.75 17.49 -8.63
C ARG A 498 -12.05 17.91 -10.07
N SER A 499 -11.12 17.69 -11.00
CA SER A 499 -11.36 17.98 -12.42
C SER A 499 -12.43 17.04 -13.01
N VAL A 500 -12.43 15.77 -12.57
CA VAL A 500 -13.43 14.77 -12.95
C VAL A 500 -14.79 15.04 -12.33
N LEU A 501 -14.83 15.45 -11.05
CA LEU A 501 -16.07 15.89 -10.38
C LEU A 501 -16.65 17.14 -11.07
N ALA A 502 -15.81 18.12 -11.43
CA ALA A 502 -16.24 19.34 -12.09
C ALA A 502 -16.87 19.11 -13.48
N GLU A 503 -16.35 18.14 -14.26
CA GLU A 503 -17.00 17.72 -15.52
C GLU A 503 -18.41 17.12 -15.30
N LEU A 504 -18.68 16.58 -14.12
CA LEU A 504 -19.95 15.94 -13.73
C LEU A 504 -20.90 16.88 -12.97
N GLY A 505 -20.52 18.15 -12.76
CA GLY A 505 -21.26 19.11 -11.94
C GLY A 505 -21.23 18.78 -10.44
N LEU A 506 -20.19 18.09 -9.98
CA LEU A 506 -19.93 17.76 -8.57
C LEU A 506 -18.74 18.54 -8.04
N GLU A 507 -18.67 18.71 -6.71
CA GLU A 507 -17.52 19.30 -6.02
C GLU A 507 -17.12 18.44 -4.81
N LEU A 508 -15.83 18.39 -4.49
CA LEU A 508 -15.32 17.82 -3.24
C LEU A 508 -15.14 18.97 -2.23
N PRO A 509 -15.81 18.94 -1.05
CA PRO A 509 -15.70 19.96 0.02
C PRO A 509 -14.29 20.11 0.64
N GLY A 510 -14.18 20.75 1.81
CA GLY A 510 -12.92 20.83 2.58
C GLY A 510 -11.80 21.73 2.02
N GLY A 511 -12.05 22.48 0.94
CA GLY A 511 -11.08 23.43 0.40
C GLY A 511 -9.78 22.77 -0.07
N GLN A 512 -8.62 23.43 0.09
CA GLN A 512 -7.34 22.91 -0.44
C GLN A 512 -6.82 21.64 0.28
N LYS A 513 -7.34 21.31 1.46
CA LYS A 513 -6.97 20.12 2.25
C LYS A 513 -8.23 19.44 2.80
N PRO A 514 -9.00 18.72 1.97
CA PRO A 514 -10.17 17.98 2.45
C PRO A 514 -9.78 16.93 3.51
N GLU A 515 -10.60 16.86 4.55
CA GLU A 515 -10.53 15.89 5.64
C GLU A 515 -11.42 14.67 5.32
N PRO A 516 -11.32 13.54 6.04
CA PRO A 516 -12.06 12.31 5.70
C PRO A 516 -13.58 12.50 5.60
N ARG A 517 -14.15 13.33 6.48
CA ARG A 517 -15.56 13.75 6.46
C ARG A 517 -16.00 14.39 5.12
N ASP A 518 -15.12 15.14 4.44
CA ASP A 518 -15.44 15.81 3.18
C ASP A 518 -15.56 14.80 2.03
N TYR A 519 -14.83 13.67 2.13
CA TYR A 519 -14.97 12.53 1.23
C TYR A 519 -16.20 11.66 1.56
N ALA A 520 -16.52 11.48 2.85
CA ALA A 520 -17.74 10.80 3.29
C ALA A 520 -19.01 11.57 2.89
N GLU A 521 -19.03 12.90 3.01
CA GLU A 521 -20.11 13.76 2.52
C GLU A 521 -20.27 13.61 1.00
N LEU A 522 -19.15 13.62 0.24
CA LEU A 522 -19.18 13.36 -1.20
C LEU A 522 -19.76 11.98 -1.51
N LEU A 523 -19.27 10.90 -0.89
CA LEU A 523 -19.76 9.53 -1.11
C LEU A 523 -21.27 9.40 -0.89
N ASN A 524 -21.79 9.96 0.20
CA ASN A 524 -23.22 10.00 0.49
C ASN A 524 -24.00 10.77 -0.59
N SER A 525 -23.47 11.90 -1.09
CA SER A 525 -24.11 12.70 -2.15
C SER A 525 -24.12 12.04 -3.53
N ILE A 526 -23.36 10.95 -3.71
CA ILE A 526 -23.25 10.21 -4.98
C ILE A 526 -23.79 8.77 -4.91
N ALA A 527 -24.39 8.34 -3.80
CA ALA A 527 -24.94 6.99 -3.61
C ALA A 527 -25.91 6.58 -4.74
N ASP A 528 -26.98 7.36 -4.95
CA ASP A 528 -28.04 7.05 -5.93
C ASP A 528 -27.63 7.31 -7.40
N ARG A 529 -26.35 7.57 -7.69
CA ARG A 529 -25.90 7.93 -9.04
C ARG A 529 -25.43 6.71 -9.84
N PRO A 530 -25.81 6.57 -11.13
CA PRO A 530 -25.26 5.51 -12.01
C PRO A 530 -23.77 5.63 -12.38
N ASP A 531 -22.97 6.39 -11.61
CA ASP A 531 -21.50 6.51 -11.67
C ASP A 531 -20.89 6.45 -10.26
N HIS A 532 -21.63 5.96 -9.27
CA HIS A 532 -21.18 5.76 -7.90
C HIS A 532 -19.88 4.97 -7.86
N GLU A 533 -19.90 3.74 -8.41
CA GLU A 533 -18.77 2.81 -8.48
C GLU A 533 -17.54 3.41 -9.19
N MET A 534 -17.76 4.14 -10.31
CA MET A 534 -16.69 4.86 -11.00
C MET A 534 -16.03 5.90 -10.09
N LEU A 535 -16.85 6.73 -9.43
CA LEU A 535 -16.38 7.80 -8.56
C LEU A 535 -15.73 7.25 -7.29
N GLN A 536 -16.30 6.20 -6.67
CA GLN A 536 -15.76 5.43 -5.56
C GLN A 536 -14.39 4.84 -5.93
N THR A 537 -14.28 4.22 -7.12
CA THR A 537 -13.01 3.68 -7.65
C THR A 537 -11.96 4.77 -7.87
N MET A 538 -12.34 5.94 -8.40
CA MET A 538 -11.41 7.07 -8.57
C MET A 538 -11.01 7.71 -7.24
N LEU A 539 -11.91 7.72 -6.25
CA LEU A 539 -11.67 8.19 -4.88
C LEU A 539 -10.69 7.24 -4.17
N LEU A 540 -10.94 5.93 -4.20
CA LEU A 540 -10.01 4.88 -3.74
C LEU A 540 -8.62 5.05 -4.37
N ARG A 541 -8.55 5.20 -5.70
CA ARG A 541 -7.28 5.40 -6.44
C ARG A 541 -6.59 6.75 -6.16
N SER A 542 -7.25 7.68 -5.47
CA SER A 542 -6.65 8.94 -5.01
C SER A 542 -5.97 8.82 -3.63
N MET A 543 -6.32 7.77 -2.87
CA MET A 543 -5.77 7.51 -1.54
C MET A 543 -4.32 7.01 -1.60
N LYS A 544 -3.72 6.93 -0.42
CA LYS A 544 -2.40 6.35 -0.17
C LYS A 544 -2.56 4.89 0.26
N GLN A 545 -1.55 4.06 0.04
CA GLN A 545 -1.43 2.80 0.78
C GLN A 545 -1.12 3.12 2.24
N ALA A 546 -1.67 2.34 3.16
CA ALA A 546 -1.28 2.37 4.57
C ALA A 546 0.10 1.71 4.76
N VAL A 547 0.81 2.09 5.82
CA VAL A 547 2.17 1.60 6.14
C VAL A 547 2.34 1.42 7.65
N TYR A 548 3.40 0.74 8.06
CA TYR A 548 3.88 0.70 9.44
C TYR A 548 5.04 1.68 9.62
N ASP A 549 4.92 2.59 10.58
CA ASP A 549 5.87 3.69 10.79
C ASP A 549 5.90 4.08 12.29
N PRO A 550 7.04 4.46 12.88
CA PRO A 550 7.07 5.00 14.24
C PRO A 550 6.61 6.46 14.38
N GLU A 551 6.49 7.23 13.30
CA GLU A 551 5.89 8.58 13.34
C GLU A 551 4.37 8.50 13.11
N ASN A 552 3.58 8.62 14.18
CA ASN A 552 2.12 8.72 14.08
C ASN A 552 1.69 9.96 13.27
N ARG A 553 1.34 9.77 12.00
CA ARG A 553 0.72 10.75 11.10
C ARG A 553 -0.80 10.59 11.03
N GLY A 554 -1.33 9.50 11.59
CA GLY A 554 -2.74 9.17 11.69
C GLY A 554 -3.26 8.38 10.48
N HIS A 555 -4.49 7.85 10.62
CA HIS A 555 -5.11 7.00 9.62
C HIS A 555 -6.28 7.73 8.94
N PHE A 556 -6.04 8.29 7.74
CA PHE A 556 -7.02 9.09 7.01
C PHE A 556 -8.30 8.30 6.67
N GLY A 557 -8.19 7.06 6.17
CA GLY A 557 -9.36 6.22 5.83
C GLY A 557 -10.34 6.02 7.00
N LEU A 558 -9.85 5.59 8.16
CA LEU A 558 -10.66 5.37 9.38
C LEU A 558 -11.04 6.66 10.12
N ALA A 559 -10.56 7.82 9.66
CA ALA A 559 -10.64 9.12 10.34
C ALA A 559 -10.14 9.08 11.80
N LEU A 560 -8.92 8.55 12.01
CA LEU A 560 -8.31 8.39 13.34
C LEU A 560 -6.99 9.18 13.45
N GLN A 561 -6.79 9.82 14.61
CA GLN A 561 -5.56 10.55 14.94
C GLN A 561 -4.40 9.62 15.30
N SER A 562 -4.69 8.49 15.96
CA SER A 562 -3.70 7.50 16.39
C SER A 562 -4.30 6.12 16.18
N TYR A 563 -3.57 5.25 15.49
CA TYR A 563 -4.00 3.89 15.17
C TYR A 563 -2.77 2.99 15.00
N ALA A 564 -2.83 1.76 15.50
CA ALA A 564 -1.75 0.77 15.45
C ALA A 564 -2.37 -0.62 15.49
N HIS A 565 -1.78 -1.61 14.81
CA HIS A 565 -2.29 -2.97 14.84
C HIS A 565 -1.80 -3.71 16.09
N PHE A 566 -2.74 -4.18 16.91
CA PHE A 566 -2.54 -4.91 18.17
C PHE A 566 -3.23 -6.28 18.19
N THR A 567 -4.29 -6.46 17.39
CA THR A 567 -5.25 -7.56 17.52
C THR A 567 -4.97 -8.80 16.67
N SER A 568 -3.80 -8.93 16.04
CA SER A 568 -3.46 -10.13 15.27
C SER A 568 -1.98 -10.57 15.31
N PRO A 569 -1.39 -10.77 16.51
CA PRO A 569 0.02 -11.11 16.67
C PRO A 569 0.41 -12.52 16.22
N ILE A 570 -0.53 -13.44 15.97
CA ILE A 570 -0.22 -14.77 15.40
C ILE A 570 0.27 -14.63 13.95
N ARG A 571 -0.27 -13.64 13.23
CA ARG A 571 -0.10 -13.49 11.77
C ARG A 571 0.50 -12.15 11.33
N ARG A 572 0.75 -11.20 12.24
CA ARG A 572 1.40 -9.91 11.94
C ARG A 572 2.51 -9.60 12.96
N TYR A 573 3.73 -9.35 12.48
CA TYR A 573 4.87 -9.03 13.35
C TYR A 573 4.74 -7.64 14.05
N PRO A 574 4.15 -6.59 13.43
CA PRO A 574 3.87 -5.31 14.12
C PRO A 574 3.03 -5.45 15.39
N ASP A 575 2.00 -6.29 15.38
CA ASP A 575 1.16 -6.56 16.55
C ASP A 575 1.98 -7.26 17.66
N LEU A 576 2.82 -8.21 17.28
CA LEU A 576 3.73 -8.92 18.18
C LEU A 576 4.72 -7.93 18.84
N LEU A 577 5.29 -6.98 18.08
CA LEU A 577 6.10 -5.88 18.60
C LEU A 577 5.31 -4.98 19.57
N LEU A 578 4.05 -4.67 19.26
CA LEU A 578 3.21 -3.79 20.08
C LEU A 578 2.80 -4.46 21.40
N HIS A 579 2.54 -5.77 21.40
CA HIS A 579 2.35 -6.55 22.64
C HIS A 579 3.58 -6.46 23.55
N ARG A 580 4.79 -6.57 22.98
CA ARG A 580 6.05 -6.46 23.74
C ARG A 580 6.23 -5.08 24.38
N ALA A 581 5.95 -4.02 23.63
CA ALA A 581 6.00 -2.65 24.13
C ALA A 581 4.97 -2.41 25.25
N ILE A 582 3.72 -2.89 25.08
CA ILE A 582 2.67 -2.79 26.11
C ILE A 582 3.09 -3.52 27.40
N LYS A 583 3.62 -4.74 27.32
CA LYS A 583 4.12 -5.48 28.50
C LYS A 583 5.28 -4.78 29.19
N TYR A 584 6.23 -4.25 28.43
CA TYR A 584 7.33 -3.46 28.99
C TYR A 584 6.80 -2.24 29.76
N LEU A 585 5.86 -1.49 29.19
CA LEU A 585 5.23 -0.34 29.85
C LEU A 585 4.45 -0.73 31.11
N LEU A 586 3.69 -1.84 31.10
CA LEU A 586 2.95 -2.32 32.27
C LEU A 586 3.88 -2.74 33.43
N ALA A 587 5.05 -3.30 33.13
CA ALA A 587 6.07 -3.59 34.14
C ALA A 587 6.77 -2.31 34.64
N LYS A 588 7.03 -1.35 33.74
CA LYS A 588 7.62 -0.04 34.03
C LYS A 588 6.72 0.81 34.94
N GLU A 589 5.40 0.76 34.76
CA GLU A 589 4.41 1.38 35.67
C GLU A 589 4.46 0.75 37.08
N GLN A 590 4.94 -0.50 37.22
CA GLN A 590 5.17 -1.19 38.50
C GLN A 590 6.59 -0.99 39.07
N GLY A 591 7.42 -0.16 38.43
CA GLY A 591 8.78 0.15 38.87
C GLY A 591 9.89 -0.75 38.31
N HIS A 592 9.59 -1.58 37.31
CA HIS A 592 10.62 -2.38 36.63
C HIS A 592 11.63 -1.51 35.88
N THR A 593 12.91 -1.86 35.99
CA THR A 593 14.04 -1.09 35.44
C THR A 593 14.71 -1.74 34.23
N GLY A 594 14.41 -3.01 33.94
CA GLY A 594 14.98 -3.75 32.81
C GLY A 594 14.30 -3.45 31.47
N SER A 595 15.01 -3.65 30.37
CA SER A 595 14.48 -3.51 29.00
C SER A 595 13.62 -4.69 28.53
N SER A 596 13.50 -5.75 29.32
CA SER A 596 12.70 -6.95 29.01
C SER A 596 11.92 -7.43 30.24
N THR A 597 10.80 -8.13 30.05
CA THR A 597 9.98 -8.70 31.16
C THR A 597 9.95 -10.23 31.12
N GLU A 598 9.76 -10.85 32.28
CA GLU A 598 9.65 -12.32 32.42
C GLU A 598 8.51 -12.92 31.60
N SER A 599 7.46 -12.14 31.33
CA SER A 599 6.31 -12.50 30.50
C SER A 599 6.47 -12.19 29.00
N GLY A 600 7.60 -11.62 28.57
CA GLY A 600 7.93 -11.43 27.15
C GLY A 600 7.85 -10.00 26.64
N GLY A 601 7.65 -9.01 27.51
CA GLY A 601 7.77 -7.60 27.16
C GLY A 601 9.19 -7.20 26.76
N TRP A 602 9.30 -6.19 25.90
CA TRP A 602 10.57 -5.70 25.37
C TRP A 602 10.48 -4.21 25.00
N HIS A 603 11.50 -3.43 25.40
CA HIS A 603 11.72 -2.05 24.99
C HIS A 603 12.55 -1.99 23.70
N TYR A 604 12.04 -1.30 22.68
CA TYR A 604 12.75 -1.07 21.43
C TYR A 604 13.24 0.38 21.34
N ASN A 605 14.35 0.60 20.64
CA ASN A 605 14.80 1.94 20.31
C ASN A 605 14.23 2.43 18.95
N MET A 606 14.34 3.73 18.69
CA MET A 606 13.77 4.35 17.50
C MET A 606 14.44 3.91 16.19
N GLU A 607 15.73 3.56 16.20
CA GLU A 607 16.45 3.07 15.01
C GLU A 607 15.94 1.67 14.61
N GLU A 608 15.72 0.79 15.60
CA GLU A 608 15.08 -0.51 15.39
C GLU A 608 13.67 -0.34 14.81
N MET A 609 12.86 0.56 15.37
CA MET A 609 11.48 0.77 14.91
C MET A 609 11.40 1.35 13.49
N LEU A 610 12.32 2.24 13.09
CA LEU A 610 12.40 2.71 11.70
C LEU A 610 12.69 1.55 10.72
N GLN A 611 13.67 0.68 11.05
CA GLN A 611 13.99 -0.50 10.24
C GLN A 611 12.83 -1.51 10.20
N LEU A 612 12.14 -1.71 11.34
CA LEU A 612 11.01 -2.64 11.45
C LEU A 612 9.77 -2.12 10.70
N GLY A 613 9.50 -0.81 10.71
CA GLY A 613 8.41 -0.20 9.94
C GLY A 613 8.60 -0.37 8.43
N GLN A 614 9.81 -0.07 7.92
CA GLN A 614 10.19 -0.32 6.53
C GLN A 614 10.04 -1.81 6.16
N HIS A 615 10.56 -2.71 7.00
CA HIS A 615 10.54 -4.16 6.74
C HIS A 615 9.13 -4.75 6.76
N CYS A 616 8.32 -4.45 7.78
CA CYS A 616 6.95 -5.00 7.89
C CYS A 616 6.05 -4.46 6.76
N SER A 617 6.21 -3.18 6.39
CA SER A 617 5.50 -2.60 5.24
C SER A 617 5.95 -3.21 3.90
N MET A 618 7.19 -3.68 3.81
CA MET A 618 7.70 -4.42 2.64
C MET A 618 7.14 -5.84 2.59
N ALA A 619 7.15 -6.55 3.73
CA ALA A 619 6.64 -7.91 3.86
C ALA A 619 5.13 -8.01 3.55
N GLU A 620 4.34 -7.01 3.97
CA GLU A 620 2.92 -6.86 3.63
C GLU A 620 2.72 -6.77 2.10
N ARG A 621 3.37 -5.82 1.42
CA ARG A 621 3.27 -5.69 -0.05
C ARG A 621 3.80 -6.93 -0.79
N ARG A 622 4.82 -7.60 -0.26
CA ARG A 622 5.34 -8.88 -0.79
C ARG A 622 4.28 -9.98 -0.74
N ALA A 623 3.48 -10.03 0.33
CA ALA A 623 2.37 -10.96 0.47
C ALA A 623 1.22 -10.62 -0.51
N ASP A 624 0.85 -9.35 -0.63
CA ASP A 624 -0.18 -8.88 -1.56
C ASP A 624 0.19 -9.17 -3.02
N GLU A 625 1.43 -8.87 -3.43
CA GLU A 625 1.92 -9.11 -4.79
C GLU A 625 1.97 -10.62 -5.12
N ALA A 626 2.42 -11.48 -4.20
CA ALA A 626 2.49 -12.93 -4.43
C ALA A 626 1.13 -13.63 -4.43
N THR A 627 0.23 -13.28 -3.50
CA THR A 627 -1.14 -13.84 -3.46
C THR A 627 -1.96 -13.43 -4.67
N ARG A 628 -1.78 -12.18 -5.14
CA ARG A 628 -2.31 -11.72 -6.42
C ARG A 628 -1.77 -12.52 -7.60
N ASP A 629 -0.45 -12.75 -7.68
CA ASP A 629 0.17 -13.47 -8.80
C ASP A 629 -0.38 -14.90 -8.99
N VAL A 630 -0.83 -15.54 -7.90
CA VAL A 630 -1.52 -16.84 -7.91
C VAL A 630 -3.01 -16.70 -8.22
N ALA A 631 -3.68 -15.67 -7.69
CA ALA A 631 -5.08 -15.38 -8.02
C ALA A 631 -5.26 -15.03 -9.51
N ASP A 632 -4.38 -14.22 -10.10
CA ASP A 632 -4.42 -13.86 -11.51
C ASP A 632 -4.06 -15.07 -12.41
N TRP A 633 -3.24 -16.03 -11.94
CA TRP A 633 -3.10 -17.35 -12.61
C TRP A 633 -4.38 -18.18 -12.55
N LEU A 634 -4.99 -18.34 -11.37
CA LEU A 634 -6.24 -19.10 -11.16
C LEU A 634 -7.43 -18.52 -11.95
N LYS A 635 -7.48 -17.19 -12.13
CA LYS A 635 -8.48 -16.54 -12.98
C LYS A 635 -8.29 -16.87 -14.46
N CYS A 636 -7.03 -16.95 -14.94
CA CYS A 636 -6.76 -17.40 -16.30
C CYS A 636 -7.12 -18.87 -16.47
N ASP A 637 -6.74 -19.72 -15.51
CA ASP A 637 -7.07 -21.15 -15.46
C ASP A 637 -8.58 -21.40 -15.57
N PHE A 638 -9.40 -20.68 -14.80
CA PHE A 638 -10.86 -20.72 -14.87
C PHE A 638 -11.45 -20.22 -16.20
N MET A 639 -10.80 -19.25 -16.85
CA MET A 639 -11.29 -18.64 -18.09
C MET A 639 -10.89 -19.41 -19.36
N GLN A 640 -10.04 -20.44 -19.28
CA GLN A 640 -9.67 -21.25 -20.45
C GLN A 640 -10.89 -21.89 -21.12
N ASP A 641 -11.78 -22.49 -20.33
CA ASP A 641 -13.01 -23.13 -20.82
C ASP A 641 -14.11 -22.12 -21.22
N GLN A 642 -13.86 -20.82 -20.98
CA GLN A 642 -14.78 -19.72 -21.28
C GLN A 642 -14.44 -19.00 -22.61
N VAL A 643 -13.39 -19.43 -23.33
CA VAL A 643 -13.00 -18.85 -24.63
C VAL A 643 -14.15 -18.96 -25.65
N GLY A 644 -14.43 -17.86 -26.34
CA GLY A 644 -15.56 -17.70 -27.27
C GLY A 644 -16.88 -17.27 -26.60
N GLN A 645 -17.01 -17.38 -25.27
CA GLN A 645 -18.22 -16.99 -24.54
C GLN A 645 -18.28 -15.48 -24.28
N THR A 646 -19.49 -14.99 -23.96
CA THR A 646 -19.83 -13.57 -23.87
C THR A 646 -20.28 -13.19 -22.47
N PHE A 647 -19.72 -12.11 -21.92
CA PHE A 647 -19.96 -11.66 -20.55
C PHE A 647 -20.27 -10.16 -20.52
N THR A 648 -21.09 -9.73 -19.55
CA THR A 648 -21.21 -8.32 -19.19
C THR A 648 -20.10 -7.94 -18.22
N GLY A 649 -19.75 -6.65 -18.24
CA GLY A 649 -18.74 -6.13 -17.34
C GLY A 649 -18.64 -4.61 -17.36
N ILE A 650 -17.71 -4.11 -16.56
CA ILE A 650 -17.50 -2.68 -16.32
C ILE A 650 -16.06 -2.33 -16.64
N ILE A 651 -15.83 -1.22 -17.36
CA ILE A 651 -14.48 -0.76 -17.66
C ILE A 651 -13.78 -0.36 -16.35
N ALA A 652 -12.87 -1.21 -15.87
CA ALA A 652 -12.16 -1.07 -14.60
C ALA A 652 -10.85 -0.27 -14.72
N SER A 653 -10.27 -0.12 -15.92
CA SER A 653 -9.10 0.74 -16.16
C SER A 653 -8.98 1.16 -17.62
N VAL A 654 -8.45 2.35 -17.89
CA VAL A 654 -8.25 2.87 -19.25
C VAL A 654 -6.80 3.30 -19.44
N THR A 655 -6.21 2.94 -20.57
CA THR A 655 -4.79 3.18 -20.91
C THR A 655 -4.63 3.78 -22.30
N GLY A 656 -3.39 4.03 -22.72
CA GLY A 656 -3.07 4.46 -24.09
C GLY A 656 -3.15 3.37 -25.16
N PHE A 657 -3.28 2.10 -24.78
CA PHE A 657 -3.28 0.93 -25.69
C PHE A 657 -4.58 0.12 -25.64
N GLY A 658 -5.59 0.58 -24.88
CA GLY A 658 -6.82 -0.17 -24.67
C GLY A 658 -7.38 0.06 -23.26
N PHE A 659 -8.38 -0.72 -22.89
CA PHE A 659 -9.01 -0.66 -21.57
C PHE A 659 -9.25 -2.05 -20.99
N PHE A 660 -9.19 -2.16 -19.68
CA PHE A 660 -9.47 -3.38 -18.95
C PHE A 660 -10.93 -3.39 -18.52
N VAL A 661 -11.60 -4.51 -18.76
CA VAL A 661 -12.99 -4.76 -18.34
C VAL A 661 -12.96 -5.76 -17.20
N ARG A 662 -13.65 -5.46 -16.11
CA ARG A 662 -13.98 -6.40 -15.05
C ARG A 662 -15.29 -7.09 -15.40
N LEU A 663 -15.31 -8.42 -15.41
CA LEU A 663 -16.55 -9.17 -15.60
C LEU A 663 -17.43 -9.05 -14.36
N ASP A 664 -18.74 -8.85 -14.59
CA ASP A 664 -19.77 -8.88 -13.54
C ASP A 664 -19.72 -10.24 -12.81
N ASP A 665 -20.00 -10.26 -11.50
CA ASP A 665 -20.00 -11.40 -10.56
C ASP A 665 -18.68 -12.20 -10.39
N LEU A 666 -17.79 -12.19 -11.38
CA LEU A 666 -16.56 -13.01 -11.42
C LEU A 666 -15.31 -12.28 -10.90
N PHE A 667 -15.29 -10.94 -10.90
CA PHE A 667 -14.14 -10.11 -10.51
C PHE A 667 -12.85 -10.41 -11.30
N ILE A 668 -13.00 -10.88 -12.53
CA ILE A 668 -11.92 -11.17 -13.47
C ILE A 668 -11.71 -9.97 -14.39
N ASP A 669 -10.46 -9.49 -14.49
CA ASP A 669 -10.08 -8.36 -15.34
C ASP A 669 -9.42 -8.88 -16.64
N GLY A 670 -9.91 -8.44 -17.81
CA GLY A 670 -9.34 -8.77 -19.12
C GLY A 670 -9.19 -7.54 -20.03
N LEU A 671 -8.31 -7.61 -21.03
CA LEU A 671 -7.90 -6.46 -21.85
C LEU A 671 -8.66 -6.40 -23.19
N VAL A 672 -9.40 -5.32 -23.41
CA VAL A 672 -9.80 -4.88 -24.75
C VAL A 672 -8.69 -4.00 -25.34
N HIS A 673 -7.89 -4.55 -26.24
CA HIS A 673 -6.80 -3.81 -26.89
C HIS A 673 -7.33 -2.85 -27.96
N VAL A 674 -6.71 -1.68 -28.12
CA VAL A 674 -7.17 -0.61 -29.03
C VAL A 674 -7.27 -1.04 -30.50
N SER A 675 -6.55 -2.10 -30.91
CA SER A 675 -6.64 -2.66 -32.27
C SER A 675 -7.80 -3.63 -32.50
N THR A 676 -8.59 -3.94 -31.47
CA THR A 676 -9.82 -4.77 -31.56
C THR A 676 -11.10 -3.93 -31.57
N LEU A 677 -10.95 -2.60 -31.49
CA LEU A 677 -12.01 -1.61 -31.59
C LEU A 677 -12.26 -1.23 -33.06
N ASP A 678 -13.28 -0.41 -33.32
CA ASP A 678 -13.54 0.17 -34.63
C ASP A 678 -12.32 0.95 -35.16
N ASN A 679 -12.17 1.01 -36.49
CA ASN A 679 -11.00 1.61 -37.13
C ASN A 679 -11.00 3.16 -37.05
N ASP A 680 -10.52 3.69 -35.93
CA ASP A 680 -10.38 5.13 -35.64
C ASP A 680 -9.08 5.44 -34.86
N TYR A 681 -8.69 6.71 -34.85
CA TYR A 681 -7.59 7.21 -34.02
C TYR A 681 -8.09 7.48 -32.60
N TYR A 682 -7.85 6.56 -31.67
CA TYR A 682 -8.22 6.75 -30.27
C TYR A 682 -7.19 7.58 -29.50
N ARG A 683 -7.64 8.73 -28.97
CA ARG A 683 -6.86 9.61 -28.09
C ARG A 683 -7.17 9.30 -26.62
N PHE A 684 -6.15 8.95 -25.86
CA PHE A 684 -6.25 8.75 -24.41
C PHE A 684 -6.26 10.06 -23.64
N ASP A 685 -7.29 10.27 -22.82
CA ASP A 685 -7.41 11.34 -21.84
C ASP A 685 -7.19 10.76 -20.44
N GLN A 686 -5.99 11.01 -19.91
CA GLN A 686 -5.53 10.50 -18.61
C GLN A 686 -6.32 11.08 -17.41
N VAL A 687 -6.84 12.31 -17.54
CA VAL A 687 -7.56 12.96 -16.42
C VAL A 687 -9.01 12.49 -16.41
N GLY A 688 -9.68 12.45 -17.57
CA GLY A 688 -11.03 11.91 -17.70
C GLY A 688 -11.14 10.39 -17.60
N GLN A 689 -10.00 9.68 -17.58
CA GLN A 689 -9.86 8.22 -17.68
C GLN A 689 -10.72 7.63 -18.81
N ARG A 690 -10.48 8.10 -20.03
CA ARG A 690 -11.25 7.75 -21.24
C ARG A 690 -10.40 7.68 -22.51
N LEU A 691 -10.74 6.76 -23.40
CA LEU A 691 -10.29 6.74 -24.79
C LEU A 691 -11.39 7.36 -25.66
N ILE A 692 -11.02 8.24 -26.59
CA ILE A 692 -11.93 8.97 -27.47
C ILE A 692 -11.50 8.79 -28.92
N GLY A 693 -12.34 8.22 -29.78
CA GLY A 693 -12.09 8.14 -31.23
C GLY A 693 -12.24 9.52 -31.89
N GLU A 694 -11.23 9.96 -32.64
CA GLU A 694 -11.22 11.30 -33.25
C GLU A 694 -12.21 11.46 -34.43
N SER A 695 -12.56 10.38 -35.13
CA SER A 695 -13.41 10.41 -36.33
C SER A 695 -14.85 9.98 -36.04
N GLY A 696 -15.03 8.88 -35.29
CA GLY A 696 -16.33 8.33 -34.91
C GLY A 696 -16.93 8.96 -33.66
N GLY A 697 -16.12 9.66 -32.84
CA GLY A 697 -16.56 10.27 -31.59
C GLY A 697 -16.97 9.28 -30.49
N GLN A 698 -16.73 7.98 -30.72
CA GLN A 698 -16.91 6.94 -29.70
C GLN A 698 -16.04 7.27 -28.48
N THR A 699 -16.52 6.92 -27.29
CA THR A 699 -15.80 7.18 -26.03
C THR A 699 -16.00 5.99 -25.11
N TYR A 700 -14.89 5.46 -24.60
CA TYR A 700 -14.85 4.40 -23.60
C TYR A 700 -14.21 4.96 -22.33
N ARG A 701 -14.94 4.96 -21.22
CA ARG A 701 -14.53 5.53 -19.94
C ARG A 701 -14.53 4.46 -18.85
N LEU A 702 -13.70 4.66 -17.83
CA LEU A 702 -13.88 4.00 -16.53
C LEU A 702 -15.36 4.01 -16.11
N GLY A 703 -15.89 2.87 -15.67
CA GLY A 703 -17.28 2.74 -15.21
C GLY A 703 -18.36 2.63 -16.28
N ASP A 704 -18.03 2.67 -17.57
CA ASP A 704 -19.00 2.32 -18.62
C ASP A 704 -19.28 0.80 -18.59
N ARG A 705 -20.56 0.41 -18.68
CA ARG A 705 -20.99 -0.99 -18.84
C ARG A 705 -20.84 -1.44 -20.29
N VAL A 706 -20.22 -2.59 -20.47
CA VAL A 706 -19.86 -3.17 -21.77
C VAL A 706 -20.19 -4.66 -21.82
N GLU A 707 -20.28 -5.19 -23.03
CA GLU A 707 -20.43 -6.60 -23.34
C GLU A 707 -19.20 -7.05 -24.13
N VAL A 708 -18.52 -8.08 -23.64
CA VAL A 708 -17.25 -8.56 -24.19
C VAL A 708 -17.31 -10.04 -24.52
N ARG A 709 -16.54 -10.47 -25.54
CA ARG A 709 -16.22 -11.88 -25.78
C ARG A 709 -14.81 -12.19 -25.29
N VAL A 710 -14.63 -13.35 -24.69
CA VAL A 710 -13.30 -13.93 -24.40
C VAL A 710 -12.69 -14.40 -25.73
N GLU A 711 -11.64 -13.74 -26.21
CA GLU A 711 -10.99 -14.11 -27.48
C GLU A 711 -9.79 -15.05 -27.25
N ALA A 712 -9.00 -14.81 -26.20
CA ALA A 712 -7.85 -15.65 -25.85
C ALA A 712 -7.51 -15.60 -24.35
N VAL A 713 -6.87 -16.66 -23.87
CA VAL A 713 -6.28 -16.74 -22.52
C VAL A 713 -4.83 -17.21 -22.64
N HIS A 714 -3.88 -16.39 -22.16
CA HIS A 714 -2.45 -16.64 -22.23
C HIS A 714 -1.93 -17.00 -20.84
N MET A 715 -1.91 -18.29 -20.51
CA MET A 715 -1.50 -18.79 -19.18
C MET A 715 -0.08 -18.34 -18.77
N ASP A 716 0.84 -18.31 -19.74
CA ASP A 716 2.24 -17.93 -19.53
C ASP A 716 2.43 -16.44 -19.23
N GLU A 717 1.51 -15.60 -19.70
CA GLU A 717 1.49 -14.16 -19.42
C GLU A 717 0.50 -13.78 -18.29
N ARG A 718 -0.31 -14.75 -17.82
CA ARG A 718 -1.45 -14.57 -16.91
C ARG A 718 -2.37 -13.43 -17.39
N LYS A 719 -2.78 -13.53 -18.67
CA LYS A 719 -3.64 -12.56 -19.35
C LYS A 719 -4.86 -13.18 -19.99
N ILE A 720 -5.92 -12.38 -20.07
CA ILE A 720 -7.15 -12.66 -20.81
C ILE A 720 -7.37 -11.49 -21.78
N ASP A 721 -7.54 -11.79 -23.07
CA ASP A 721 -7.84 -10.82 -24.12
C ASP A 721 -9.34 -10.84 -24.46
N PHE A 722 -9.93 -9.65 -24.62
CA PHE A 722 -11.35 -9.45 -24.89
C PHE A 722 -11.57 -8.69 -26.21
N ALA A 723 -12.58 -9.12 -26.98
CA ALA A 723 -13.20 -8.29 -28.01
C ALA A 723 -14.43 -7.57 -27.43
N LEU A 724 -14.62 -6.30 -27.79
CA LEU A 724 -15.83 -5.56 -27.47
C LEU A 724 -16.95 -5.97 -28.45
N LEU A 725 -18.12 -6.36 -27.92
CA LEU A 725 -19.32 -6.61 -28.71
C LEU A 725 -20.28 -5.42 -28.68
N SER A 726 -20.53 -4.87 -27.50
CA SER A 726 -21.38 -3.69 -27.34
C SER A 726 -20.93 -2.82 -26.15
N SER A 727 -21.24 -1.52 -26.21
CA SER A 727 -21.01 -0.58 -25.10
C SER A 727 -22.30 0.15 -24.77
N THR A 728 -22.92 -0.21 -23.64
CA THR A 728 -24.21 0.36 -23.22
C THR A 728 -23.98 1.67 -22.47
N ARG A 729 -23.82 2.76 -23.24
CA ARG A 729 -23.61 4.09 -22.70
C ARG A 729 -24.84 4.59 -21.92
N VAL A 730 -24.81 4.49 -20.60
CA VAL A 730 -25.81 5.07 -19.70
C VAL A 730 -25.80 6.60 -19.82
N PRO A 731 -26.87 7.25 -20.33
CA PRO A 731 -26.86 8.70 -20.55
C PRO A 731 -26.94 9.47 -19.24
N ARG A 732 -25.89 10.20 -18.89
CA ARG A 732 -25.79 10.89 -17.59
C ARG A 732 -26.60 12.20 -17.55
N GLY A 733 -27.87 12.07 -17.16
CA GLY A 733 -28.68 13.14 -16.61
C GLY A 733 -29.60 13.88 -17.59
N ALA A 734 -30.87 14.00 -17.22
CA ALA A 734 -31.83 14.96 -17.80
C ALA A 734 -31.59 16.42 -17.31
N GLY A 735 -30.39 16.71 -16.80
CA GLY A 735 -29.97 18.02 -16.31
C GLY A 735 -29.54 18.92 -17.46
N LYS A 736 -30.34 19.95 -17.76
CA LYS A 736 -30.03 20.96 -18.79
C LYS A 736 -28.65 21.57 -18.52
N THR A 737 -27.74 21.43 -19.47
CA THR A 737 -26.42 22.05 -19.39
C THR A 737 -26.55 23.58 -19.41
N GLU A 738 -25.52 24.31 -18.99
CA GLU A 738 -25.50 25.78 -19.16
C GLU A 738 -25.64 26.19 -20.64
N LYS A 739 -25.16 25.36 -21.58
CA LYS A 739 -25.40 25.55 -23.03
C LYS A 739 -26.89 25.52 -23.39
N ASP A 740 -27.71 24.73 -22.71
CA ASP A 740 -29.16 24.65 -22.96
C ASP A 740 -29.91 25.81 -22.31
N ARG A 741 -29.46 26.28 -21.14
CA ARG A 741 -29.93 27.55 -20.56
C ARG A 741 -29.59 28.74 -21.47
N ALA A 742 -28.36 28.81 -21.98
CA ALA A 742 -27.93 29.83 -22.92
C ALA A 742 -28.72 29.81 -24.24
N LYS A 743 -28.96 28.62 -24.81
CA LYS A 743 -29.80 28.46 -26.03
C LYS A 743 -31.25 28.92 -25.81
N LYS A 744 -31.87 28.63 -24.65
CA LYS A 744 -33.24 29.11 -24.38
C LYS A 744 -33.32 30.59 -24.00
N GLY A 745 -32.22 31.23 -23.60
CA GLY A 745 -32.15 32.69 -23.43
C GLY A 745 -32.09 33.49 -24.75
N ALA A 746 -31.84 32.84 -25.89
CA ALA A 746 -31.54 33.52 -27.16
C ALA A 746 -32.75 33.74 -28.09
N ASN A 747 -33.89 33.09 -27.86
CA ASN A 747 -35.10 33.20 -28.69
C ASN A 747 -36.29 33.77 -27.91
N GLY A 748 -36.39 35.10 -27.88
CA GLY A 748 -37.53 35.86 -27.33
C GLY A 748 -37.61 37.23 -28.01
N ASN A 749 -38.78 37.57 -28.55
CA ASN A 749 -38.94 38.70 -29.48
C ASN A 749 -38.67 40.09 -28.88
N GLY A 750 -38.32 41.01 -29.78
CA GLY A 750 -37.95 42.40 -29.50
C GLY A 750 -39.10 43.37 -29.12
N PRO A 751 -38.85 44.69 -29.22
CA PRO A 751 -39.14 45.57 -28.10
C PRO A 751 -40.44 46.39 -28.18
N LYS A 752 -40.99 46.74 -27.01
CA LYS A 752 -41.86 47.93 -26.81
C LYS A 752 -41.28 48.85 -25.75
N ARG A 753 -41.42 50.17 -25.98
CA ARG A 753 -40.75 51.24 -25.22
C ARG A 753 -41.69 52.43 -25.03
N ARG A 754 -42.27 52.61 -23.83
CA ARG A 754 -42.51 53.93 -23.20
C ARG A 754 -43.19 53.89 -21.81
N GLN A 755 -42.74 54.83 -20.97
CA GLN A 755 -43.47 55.63 -19.96
C GLN A 755 -44.25 54.96 -18.81
N GLY A 756 -43.83 55.30 -17.59
CA GLY A 756 -44.69 56.04 -16.65
C GLY A 756 -45.03 55.37 -15.32
N GLY A 757 -44.69 56.04 -14.20
CA GLY A 757 -45.20 55.68 -12.86
C GLY A 757 -44.19 55.87 -11.72
N LYS A 758 -44.51 56.73 -10.74
CA LYS A 758 -43.79 56.86 -9.45
C LYS A 758 -44.66 56.31 -8.31
N ARG A 759 -44.06 55.51 -7.42
CA ARG A 759 -44.31 55.34 -5.96
C ARG A 759 -43.29 54.27 -5.49
N VAL A 760 -42.32 54.49 -4.59
CA VAL A 760 -42.16 55.33 -3.38
C VAL A 760 -42.92 54.77 -2.17
N ASN A 761 -42.26 54.78 -1.00
CA ASN A 761 -42.55 54.15 0.30
C ASN A 761 -42.16 52.64 0.39
N PHE A 762 -41.57 52.14 1.49
CA PHE A 762 -41.05 52.80 2.71
C PHE A 762 -39.76 52.12 3.26
N GLU A 763 -39.20 52.62 4.36
CA GLU A 763 -37.83 52.39 4.84
C GLU A 763 -37.71 51.64 6.19
N GLN A 764 -36.58 50.94 6.39
CA GLN A 764 -35.68 50.87 7.59
C GLN A 764 -36.35 50.58 8.98
N ASP A 765 -35.74 50.65 10.18
CA ASP A 765 -34.38 50.91 10.72
C ASP A 765 -34.28 50.26 12.14
N SER A 766 -33.15 49.95 12.79
CA SER A 766 -31.86 49.31 12.45
C SER A 766 -31.23 48.75 13.76
N THR A 767 -30.02 48.18 13.71
CA THR A 767 -29.16 48.06 14.92
C THR A 767 -27.73 48.57 14.66
N PHE A 768 -27.12 49.15 15.70
CA PHE A 768 -26.22 50.31 15.55
C PHE A 768 -24.95 50.19 16.41
N ARG A 769 -23.76 50.27 15.78
CA ARG A 769 -22.51 50.91 16.29
C ARG A 769 -21.42 50.89 15.19
N LYS A 770 -20.66 51.94 14.79
CA LYS A 770 -20.01 53.13 15.42
C LYS A 770 -18.77 52.82 16.28
N GLU A 771 -17.62 53.52 16.18
CA GLU A 771 -17.09 54.61 15.29
C GLU A 771 -15.63 54.27 14.85
N LYS A 772 -14.82 55.02 14.06
CA LYS A 772 -14.78 56.40 13.48
C LYS A 772 -14.10 56.30 12.06
N GLY A 773 -13.60 57.28 11.29
CA GLY A 773 -13.27 58.72 11.41
C GLY A 773 -11.75 58.97 11.67
N PRO A 774 -11.05 59.96 11.04
CA PRO A 774 -11.47 61.07 10.15
C PRO A 774 -10.92 60.96 8.69
N ALA A 775 -11.59 61.38 7.60
CA ALA A 775 -11.94 62.73 7.09
C ALA A 775 -10.71 63.58 6.63
N LYS A 776 -10.48 63.87 5.33
CA LYS A 776 -11.16 64.79 4.34
C LYS A 776 -10.93 66.30 4.57
N PRO A 777 -10.49 67.06 3.54
CA PRO A 777 -11.40 67.79 2.59
C PRO A 777 -11.00 67.56 1.10
N LYS A 778 -11.85 67.56 0.04
CA LYS A 778 -12.98 68.38 -0.49
C LYS A 778 -12.57 69.36 -1.64
N LYS A 779 -13.11 69.06 -2.85
CA LYS A 779 -13.54 69.97 -3.95
C LYS A 779 -12.53 70.85 -4.73
N ALA A 780 -12.48 70.60 -6.06
CA ALA A 780 -12.79 71.60 -7.10
C ALA A 780 -13.32 70.89 -8.38
N LYS A 781 -13.86 71.63 -9.36
CA LYS A 781 -14.30 71.15 -10.70
C LYS A 781 -13.46 71.83 -11.80
N VAL A 782 -13.37 71.21 -12.98
CA VAL A 782 -13.91 71.69 -14.29
C VAL A 782 -13.46 70.77 -15.43
N ASP A 783 -14.27 70.69 -16.48
CA ASP A 783 -14.14 69.82 -17.66
C ASP A 783 -12.99 70.16 -18.62
N LYS A 784 -12.49 69.13 -19.35
CA LYS A 784 -12.50 69.11 -20.83
C LYS A 784 -12.12 67.74 -21.44
N THR A 785 -12.80 67.39 -22.55
CA THR A 785 -12.37 66.64 -23.77
C THR A 785 -11.21 65.61 -23.69
N GLU A 786 -11.23 64.42 -24.31
CA GLU A 786 -12.13 63.89 -25.37
C GLU A 786 -12.09 62.34 -25.55
N LYS A 787 -12.77 61.82 -26.57
CA LYS A 787 -12.84 60.39 -26.94
C LYS A 787 -11.65 59.96 -27.84
N LYS A 788 -11.19 58.69 -27.78
CA LYS A 788 -11.37 57.69 -28.88
C LYS A 788 -10.60 56.35 -28.74
N GLU A 789 -11.23 55.32 -29.32
CA GLU A 789 -10.68 54.17 -30.08
C GLU A 789 -9.30 53.56 -29.75
N LYS A 790 -9.29 52.30 -29.29
CA LYS A 790 -8.09 51.43 -29.30
C LYS A 790 -7.84 50.89 -30.72
N LYS A 791 -6.79 51.35 -31.41
CA LYS A 791 -6.24 50.67 -32.60
C LYS A 791 -5.37 49.46 -32.21
N ALA A 792 -5.32 48.45 -33.09
CA ALA A 792 -4.45 47.29 -32.94
C ALA A 792 -2.96 47.68 -33.07
N LYS A 793 -2.07 46.99 -32.34
CA LYS A 793 -0.61 47.13 -32.47
C LYS A 793 -0.05 46.13 -33.49
N THR A 794 0.76 46.62 -34.42
CA THR A 794 1.55 45.81 -35.35
C THR A 794 2.75 45.15 -34.66
N PRO A 795 3.21 43.96 -35.14
CA PRO A 795 4.41 43.31 -34.62
C PRO A 795 5.69 44.04 -35.09
N SER A 796 6.75 43.97 -34.27
CA SER A 796 8.00 44.72 -34.52
C SER A 796 8.87 44.14 -35.64
N ASP A 797 9.76 44.97 -36.19
CA ASP A 797 10.59 44.58 -37.34
C ASP A 797 11.64 43.51 -37.01
N LYS A 798 11.96 43.28 -35.73
CA LYS A 798 12.76 42.12 -35.29
C LYS A 798 12.05 40.81 -35.63
N THR A 799 10.73 40.74 -35.40
CA THR A 799 9.89 39.59 -35.77
C THR A 799 9.79 39.43 -37.29
N ARG A 800 9.68 40.53 -38.04
CA ARG A 800 9.67 40.51 -39.52
C ARG A 800 10.99 39.99 -40.10
N LYS A 801 12.14 40.42 -39.58
CA LYS A 801 13.46 39.94 -40.04
C LYS A 801 13.65 38.43 -39.78
N ILE A 802 13.20 37.92 -38.63
CA ILE A 802 13.23 36.49 -38.32
C ILE A 802 12.33 35.70 -39.29
N ALA A 803 11.10 36.16 -39.53
CA ALA A 803 10.18 35.52 -40.46
C ALA A 803 10.73 35.46 -41.90
N ALA A 804 11.39 36.52 -42.37
CA ALA A 804 12.04 36.56 -43.68
C ALA A 804 13.19 35.54 -43.79
N ALA A 805 14.08 35.49 -42.79
CA ALA A 805 15.20 34.53 -42.77
C ALA A 805 14.71 33.06 -42.77
N THR A 806 13.67 32.75 -41.99
CA THR A 806 13.08 31.39 -41.95
C THR A 806 12.39 31.03 -43.27
N LYS A 807 11.79 31.99 -43.98
CA LYS A 807 11.17 31.76 -45.30
C LYS A 807 12.22 31.48 -46.38
N ALA A 808 13.32 32.24 -46.40
CA ALA A 808 14.45 31.99 -47.31
C ALA A 808 15.06 30.59 -47.09
N LYS A 809 15.29 30.19 -45.83
CA LYS A 809 15.84 28.87 -45.48
C LYS A 809 14.93 27.68 -45.82
N ARG A 810 13.62 27.92 -46.06
CA ARG A 810 12.68 26.91 -46.58
C ARG A 810 12.63 26.84 -48.12
N ALA A 811 12.92 27.94 -48.82
CA ALA A 811 12.99 27.95 -50.29
C ALA A 811 14.22 27.15 -50.79
N ALA A 812 15.39 27.38 -50.17
CA ALA A 812 16.65 26.72 -50.53
C ALA A 812 16.71 25.19 -50.22
N LYS A 813 15.60 24.57 -49.81
CA LYS A 813 15.51 23.12 -49.53
C LYS A 813 14.47 22.38 -50.39
N LYS A 814 14.08 22.98 -51.52
CA LYS A 814 13.25 22.36 -52.58
C LYS A 814 13.78 22.74 -53.98
N GLN A 815 14.88 22.12 -54.38
CA GLN A 815 15.17 21.84 -55.79
C GLN A 815 15.55 20.35 -55.90
N PRO A 816 15.12 19.65 -56.97
CA PRO A 816 15.34 18.22 -57.11
C PRO A 816 16.71 17.89 -57.71
N SER A 817 17.23 16.73 -57.34
CA SER A 817 18.30 15.95 -57.99
C SER A 817 18.09 14.51 -57.58
#